data_AF-A0A7I4YK29-F1
#
_entry.id   AF-A0A7I4YK29-F1
#
_cell.length_a   1.000
_cell.length_b   1.000
_cell.length_c   1.000
_cell.angle_alpha   90.00
_cell.angle_beta   90.00
_cell.angle_gamma   90.00
#
_symmetry.space_group_name_H-M   'P 1'
#
loop_
_entity.id
_entity.type
_entity.pdbx_description
1 polymer ?
#
loop_
_entity_poly.entity_id
_entity_poly.type
_entity_poly.pdbx_seq_one_letter_code
_entity_poly.pdbx_strand_id
1 'polypeptide(L)'
;MRLYRRAVLAMVALCSLFFVGNLTFFRKDASNEREKTNSAAASSSEVHETKGPSAVHDDSCSYDPSCSPPRILFRLHAETANSPPFACLNDIRFFDGQHLKKGLNLVSLNGSTGDVELSASFDVAASDGELISWLRSLPPSSLIVGVSFGDVAERVSADARAALASFGAVKVADWRGSSSYAILGQHGLQQHAYEVVVPQSFGHAVHAIEGCFDVPLGDVRTINMTQELSDIQRIDPEKMAALGGSFRNTDQNVKLGKEWKWCGMTTPCGPDEISMHFFTGEHKDDFPRLCVGGRMVFDHDLNGAGRGLNLVSIEPKTGRVSSVAHFDTYQDESSALEEWLENVPLGEVMAVVSFDEASNMLSDMAKRIFYEMGSSMIHRLKFRASWYFIGHKGLAAYSPFEDLNIPSGNSWAKPIKTSLCLPKKLDTWRGRSSNRKGGEASTRPLNLPRRHFCLKHDRHGEFCSESRIDDLISPKALSDRDRIGDPVFNMPIVVAAGLSTDSLRICLESLMEQEGLNTQMIIVVYDKEYPENADLSSLFHVKSLPVNASDGYNSLILSALSAAFAVFPSATSVAVIEEDIRLSPDWLFYLSQTLPVLLADNSIDVVQTFNPSGFMDTSGDPSQVYRIEFQPPLYSYVITRKKYEQEIKYNSECCSKPGQWLMSSSSSLVPDVSRIFVSHSSLGDPKWSNALFVRPRSVSRENTILNRDYQSEEAYDNSLASQIVAAPRLSLSAVECGAWKRQIADVISPSNSTSVVITSGSEFSDVALRALLSRCFGLYLDQHFATGVYKQIIRFVSSSVHVFIVPEVVLTTSGSSFFKATTNNSLIA
;
A
#
# COMPACT_ATOMS: atom_id res chain seq x y z
N MET A 1 10.27 -14.83 -39.64
CA MET A 1 11.60 -14.72 -40.26
C MET A 1 12.59 -15.60 -39.52
N ARG A 2 13.12 -16.61 -40.20
CA ARG A 2 14.21 -17.49 -39.76
C ARG A 2 15.53 -16.76 -40.01
N LEU A 3 16.18 -16.17 -39.00
CA LEU A 3 17.59 -15.75 -39.12
C LEU A 3 18.36 -15.46 -37.81
N TYR A 4 17.76 -15.48 -36.62
CA TYR A 4 18.46 -15.14 -35.37
C TYR A 4 18.75 -16.31 -34.41
N ARG A 5 18.99 -17.52 -34.95
CA ARG A 5 19.33 -18.72 -34.15
C ARG A 5 20.77 -19.21 -34.28
N ARG A 6 21.70 -18.40 -34.82
CA ARG A 6 23.08 -18.84 -35.11
C ARG A 6 24.23 -17.98 -34.56
N ALA A 7 23.98 -17.00 -33.69
CA ALA A 7 25.03 -16.04 -33.30
C ALA A 7 25.54 -16.10 -31.84
N VAL A 8 25.03 -16.99 -30.96
CA VAL A 8 25.39 -16.95 -29.52
C VAL A 8 26.18 -18.17 -29.03
N LEU A 9 26.58 -19.10 -29.91
CA LEU A 9 27.32 -20.30 -29.50
C LEU A 9 28.84 -20.25 -29.66
N ALA A 10 29.44 -19.07 -29.88
CA ALA A 10 30.87 -18.97 -30.18
C ALA A 10 31.54 -17.71 -29.60
N MET A 11 31.51 -17.55 -28.28
CA MET A 11 32.37 -16.68 -27.44
C MET A 11 31.77 -16.82 -26.02
N VAL A 12 32.37 -17.44 -25.01
CA VAL A 12 33.74 -17.35 -24.52
C VAL A 12 34.00 -18.59 -23.67
N ALA A 13 34.79 -19.51 -24.19
CA ALA A 13 35.55 -20.47 -23.41
C ALA A 13 37.01 -20.12 -23.64
N LEU A 14 37.56 -19.23 -22.80
CA LEU A 14 39.00 -18.93 -22.68
C LEU A 14 39.20 -17.89 -21.57
N CYS A 15 39.65 -18.36 -20.40
CA CYS A 15 40.69 -17.77 -19.55
C CYS A 15 40.44 -18.06 -18.07
N SER A 16 41.13 -19.08 -17.59
CA SER A 16 41.44 -19.32 -16.19
C SER A 16 42.93 -19.05 -15.97
N LEU A 17 43.29 -18.61 -14.75
CA LEU A 17 44.62 -18.50 -14.12
C LEU A 17 45.32 -17.13 -14.21
N PHE A 18 45.47 -16.43 -13.08
CA PHE A 18 46.77 -16.24 -12.39
C PHE A 18 46.64 -15.63 -10.98
N PHE A 19 47.63 -16.01 -10.16
CA PHE A 19 47.92 -15.96 -8.72
C PHE A 19 47.99 -14.59 -7.95
N VAL A 20 47.57 -14.65 -6.67
CA VAL A 20 48.27 -14.33 -5.38
C VAL A 20 48.81 -12.92 -5.03
N GLY A 21 48.40 -12.43 -3.84
CA GLY A 21 49.34 -12.02 -2.78
C GLY A 21 49.19 -10.64 -2.10
N ASN A 22 48.76 -10.62 -0.82
CA ASN A 22 49.37 -9.96 0.36
C ASN A 22 48.43 -9.20 1.33
N LEU A 23 48.39 -9.69 2.60
CA LEU A 23 48.28 -8.90 3.84
C LEU A 23 49.67 -8.23 4.10
N THR A 24 49.88 -7.13 4.83
CA THR A 24 49.63 -6.82 6.27
C THR A 24 49.98 -5.33 6.51
N PHE A 25 49.14 -4.55 7.20
CA PHE A 25 49.25 -4.09 8.60
C PHE A 25 50.51 -3.29 9.03
N PHE A 26 50.29 -2.05 9.48
CA PHE A 26 51.12 -1.37 10.48
C PHE A 26 50.26 -0.96 11.68
N ARG A 27 50.85 -1.16 12.86
CA ARG A 27 50.31 -1.09 14.23
C ARG A 27 50.94 0.10 14.96
N LYS A 28 50.21 0.74 15.87
CA LYS A 28 50.64 1.46 17.10
C LYS A 28 49.44 2.28 17.62
N ASP A 29 49.23 2.55 18.90
CA ASP A 29 49.59 2.00 20.22
C ASP A 29 48.87 2.91 21.25
N ALA A 30 48.69 2.40 22.49
CA ALA A 30 48.55 3.15 23.76
C ALA A 30 47.24 3.95 24.01
N SER A 31 46.34 3.50 24.91
CA SER A 31 46.31 3.72 26.39
C SER A 31 46.22 5.20 26.78
N ASN A 32 45.28 5.70 27.59
CA ASN A 32 44.96 5.39 29.00
C ASN A 32 43.78 6.34 29.37
N GLU A 33 42.81 6.03 30.23
CA GLU A 33 42.77 6.47 31.64
C GLU A 33 41.44 6.03 32.31
N ARG A 34 41.49 5.90 33.64
CA ARG A 34 40.46 5.39 34.55
C ARG A 34 39.94 6.51 35.47
N GLU A 35 38.68 6.36 35.87
CA GLU A 35 38.08 6.71 37.19
C GLU A 35 37.96 8.21 37.52
N LYS A 36 36.96 8.74 38.25
CA LYS A 36 35.63 8.39 38.81
C LYS A 36 35.28 9.58 39.75
N THR A 37 34.04 9.61 40.28
CA THR A 37 33.55 10.36 41.47
C THR A 37 33.10 11.82 41.26
N ASN A 38 32.23 12.41 42.08
CA ASN A 38 30.88 12.10 42.61
C ASN A 38 30.43 13.34 43.43
N SER A 39 29.12 13.59 43.51
CA SER A 39 28.36 14.34 44.57
C SER A 39 28.56 15.87 44.71
N ALA A 40 27.66 16.72 45.25
CA ALA A 40 26.21 16.78 45.51
C ALA A 40 25.87 18.16 46.18
N ALA A 41 24.58 18.52 46.29
CA ALA A 41 23.90 19.53 47.17
C ALA A 41 23.88 21.03 46.72
N ALA A 42 22.86 21.89 46.95
CA ALA A 42 21.46 21.80 47.45
C ALA A 42 20.70 23.17 47.35
N SER A 43 19.36 23.12 47.22
CA SER A 43 18.28 24.10 47.63
C SER A 43 18.18 25.49 46.94
N SER A 44 17.03 26.15 46.69
CA SER A 44 15.63 26.08 47.20
C SER A 44 14.64 26.93 46.34
N SER A 45 13.32 26.73 46.59
CA SER A 45 12.10 27.56 46.33
C SER A 45 11.09 27.07 45.26
N GLU A 46 9.83 26.90 45.70
CA GLU A 46 8.80 25.96 45.24
C GLU A 46 7.62 26.62 44.51
N VAL A 47 7.30 26.14 43.30
CA VAL A 47 5.98 25.74 42.75
C VAL A 47 6.30 25.07 41.41
N HIS A 48 6.29 23.72 41.32
CA HIS A 48 6.14 22.94 40.07
C HIS A 48 6.42 21.44 40.29
N GLU A 49 5.78 20.61 39.46
CA GLU A 49 6.18 19.26 39.02
C GLU A 49 6.73 18.29 40.08
N THR A 50 5.87 17.39 40.54
CA THR A 50 6.33 16.16 41.20
C THR A 50 6.92 15.20 40.16
N LYS A 51 8.25 15.18 40.03
CA LYS A 51 9.02 14.01 39.57
C LYS A 51 9.15 13.01 40.73
N GLY A 52 8.96 11.72 40.43
CA GLY A 52 9.14 10.60 41.38
C GLY A 52 10.59 10.41 41.85
N PRO A 53 10.95 9.35 42.61
CA PRO A 53 10.22 8.09 42.72
C PRO A 53 10.13 7.48 44.15
N SER A 54 9.01 6.85 44.44
CA SER A 54 9.01 5.64 45.25
C SER A 54 8.01 4.69 44.62
N ALA A 55 8.51 3.54 44.18
CA ALA A 55 7.68 2.41 43.79
C ALA A 55 6.76 2.06 44.97
N VAL A 56 5.51 2.49 44.89
CA VAL A 56 4.41 1.99 45.69
C VAL A 56 3.34 1.61 44.67
N HIS A 57 3.16 0.30 44.51
CA HIS A 57 2.01 -0.27 43.83
C HIS A 57 0.74 0.31 44.46
N ASP A 58 -0.06 1.07 43.70
CA ASP A 58 -1.46 1.26 44.04
C ASP A 58 -2.30 0.40 43.09
N ASP A 59 -2.42 -0.87 43.47
CA ASP A 59 -3.01 -1.97 42.69
C ASP A 59 -4.46 -2.28 43.13
N SER A 60 -5.12 -1.38 43.87
CA SER A 60 -6.43 -1.64 44.50
C SER A 60 -7.54 -0.70 44.01
N CYS A 61 -8.70 -1.27 43.62
CA CYS A 61 -9.95 -0.53 43.40
C CYS A 61 -10.48 0.00 44.75
N SER A 62 -9.78 0.95 45.38
CA SER A 62 -10.16 1.47 46.70
C SER A 62 -11.29 2.51 46.61
N TYR A 63 -12.17 2.45 47.61
CA TYR A 63 -13.41 3.21 47.73
C TYR A 63 -13.15 4.72 47.89
N ASP A 64 -13.74 5.56 47.04
CA ASP A 64 -14.06 6.95 47.39
C ASP A 64 -15.57 7.02 47.73
N PRO A 65 -15.96 7.34 48.98
CA PRO A 65 -17.34 7.21 49.47
C PRO A 65 -18.33 8.24 48.90
N SER A 66 -18.07 8.78 47.71
CA SER A 66 -18.83 9.86 47.08
C SER A 66 -20.02 9.40 46.24
N CYS A 67 -20.13 8.11 45.87
CA CYS A 67 -21.30 7.57 45.15
C CYS A 67 -22.42 7.13 46.12
N SER A 68 -23.57 7.82 46.09
CA SER A 68 -24.75 7.44 46.86
C SER A 68 -25.53 6.31 46.15
N PRO A 69 -25.92 5.22 46.85
CA PRO A 69 -26.76 4.17 46.27
C PRO A 69 -28.08 4.76 45.70
N PRO A 70 -28.59 4.28 44.54
CA PRO A 70 -28.25 3.04 43.84
C PRO A 70 -27.20 3.18 42.70
N ARG A 71 -26.42 4.27 42.67
CA ARG A 71 -25.47 4.55 41.59
C ARG A 71 -24.26 3.61 41.61
N ILE A 72 -23.75 3.25 40.43
CA ILE A 72 -22.59 2.39 40.26
C ILE A 72 -21.34 3.25 40.07
N LEU A 73 -20.35 3.10 40.95
CA LEU A 73 -19.01 3.67 40.80
C LEU A 73 -18.27 2.90 39.72
N PHE A 74 -17.68 3.61 38.75
CA PHE A 74 -16.80 3.02 37.75
C PHE A 74 -15.44 3.72 37.72
N ARG A 75 -14.40 2.94 37.38
CA ARG A 75 -13.07 3.47 37.04
C ARG A 75 -12.52 2.65 35.87
N LEU A 76 -12.25 3.30 34.75
CA LEU A 76 -11.59 2.68 33.60
C LEU A 76 -10.20 3.25 33.45
N HIS A 77 -9.21 2.38 33.46
CA HIS A 77 -7.82 2.73 33.24
C HIS A 77 -7.38 2.12 31.91
N ALA A 78 -7.01 2.98 30.96
CA ALA A 78 -6.52 2.55 29.66
C ALA A 78 -5.01 2.27 29.75
N GLU A 79 -4.55 1.30 28.96
CA GLU A 79 -3.15 0.85 29.01
C GLU A 79 -2.17 2.00 28.79
N THR A 80 -1.15 2.08 29.65
CA THR A 80 -0.01 3.00 29.47
C THR A 80 1.28 2.21 29.35
N ALA A 81 2.36 2.87 28.94
CA ALA A 81 3.69 2.25 28.87
C ALA A 81 4.16 1.60 30.19
N ASN A 82 3.60 2.01 31.33
CA ASN A 82 4.04 1.58 32.66
C ASN A 82 2.97 0.81 33.45
N SER A 83 1.73 0.67 32.94
CA SER A 83 0.64 0.02 33.69
C SER A 83 -0.38 -0.65 32.76
N PRO A 84 -0.76 -1.92 33.02
CA PRO A 84 -1.78 -2.62 32.24
C PRO A 84 -3.16 -1.98 32.44
N PRO A 85 -4.08 -2.14 31.48
CA PRO A 85 -5.43 -1.61 31.59
C PRO A 85 -6.25 -2.40 32.62
N PHE A 86 -7.23 -1.75 33.22
CA PHE A 86 -8.21 -2.41 34.09
C PHE A 86 -9.53 -1.64 34.14
N ALA A 87 -10.60 -2.32 34.54
CA ALA A 87 -11.89 -1.70 34.83
C ALA A 87 -12.34 -2.05 36.25
N CYS A 88 -12.89 -1.11 37.01
CA CYS A 88 -13.52 -1.34 38.30
C CYS A 88 -15.00 -0.96 38.25
N LEU A 89 -15.88 -1.77 38.82
CA LEU A 89 -17.29 -1.42 39.10
C LEU A 89 -17.63 -1.76 40.56
N ASN A 90 -18.05 -0.79 41.37
CA ASN A 90 -18.40 -0.97 42.80
C ASN A 90 -17.43 -1.93 43.54
N ASP A 91 -16.13 -1.62 43.47
CA ASP A 91 -15.01 -2.37 44.08
C ASP A 91 -14.62 -3.70 43.41
N ILE A 92 -15.35 -4.13 42.39
CA ILE A 92 -15.03 -5.33 41.64
C ILE A 92 -14.09 -4.95 40.49
N ARG A 93 -12.85 -5.44 40.55
CA ARG A 93 -11.87 -5.32 39.48
C ARG A 93 -12.16 -6.35 38.39
N PHE A 94 -12.27 -5.89 37.17
CA PHE A 94 -12.37 -6.69 35.96
C PHE A 94 -11.07 -6.57 35.17
N PHE A 95 -10.67 -7.70 34.61
CA PHE A 95 -9.43 -7.90 33.85
C PHE A 95 -8.17 -7.68 34.69
N ASP A 96 -7.65 -8.77 35.26
CA ASP A 96 -6.31 -8.79 35.81
C ASP A 96 -5.27 -9.02 34.68
N GLY A 97 -4.00 -8.74 34.96
CA GLY A 97 -2.93 -8.88 33.97
C GLY A 97 -2.74 -10.29 33.39
N GLN A 98 -3.41 -11.32 33.94
CA GLN A 98 -3.33 -12.71 33.46
C GLN A 98 -4.47 -13.10 32.52
N HIS A 99 -5.60 -12.39 32.58
CA HIS A 99 -6.80 -12.68 31.78
C HIS A 99 -7.09 -11.66 30.67
N LEU A 100 -6.20 -10.67 30.47
CA LEU A 100 -6.25 -9.77 29.33
C LEU A 100 -5.81 -10.48 28.04
N LYS A 101 -6.66 -10.45 27.02
CA LYS A 101 -6.25 -10.78 25.64
C LYS A 101 -5.83 -9.52 24.90
N LYS A 102 -4.92 -9.68 23.94
CA LYS A 102 -4.41 -8.60 23.09
C LYS A 102 -5.50 -8.12 22.14
N GLY A 103 -6.33 -7.20 22.59
CA GLY A 103 -7.50 -6.72 21.87
C GLY A 103 -8.44 -5.95 22.75
N LEU A 104 -9.74 -6.25 22.69
CA LEU A 104 -10.78 -5.63 23.51
C LEU A 104 -11.25 -6.61 24.58
N ASN A 105 -11.25 -6.16 25.83
CA ASN A 105 -11.70 -6.94 26.98
C ASN A 105 -12.95 -6.25 27.52
N LEU A 106 -14.09 -6.94 27.47
CA LEU A 106 -15.43 -6.36 27.65
C LEU A 106 -16.25 -7.18 28.67
N VAL A 107 -16.98 -6.46 29.52
CA VAL A 107 -17.98 -7.00 30.44
C VAL A 107 -19.32 -6.42 30.04
N SER A 108 -20.34 -7.26 29.86
CA SER A 108 -21.72 -6.81 29.67
C SER A 108 -22.48 -6.80 30.98
N LEU A 109 -23.31 -5.78 31.17
CA LEU A 109 -24.22 -5.66 32.32
C LEU A 109 -25.66 -5.53 31.86
N ASN A 110 -26.58 -5.98 32.71
CA ASN A 110 -28.01 -5.82 32.48
C ASN A 110 -28.37 -4.32 32.45
N GLY A 111 -29.02 -3.90 31.37
CA GLY A 111 -29.38 -2.50 31.13
C GLY A 111 -30.37 -1.86 32.10
N SER A 112 -31.02 -2.65 32.97
CA SER A 112 -32.03 -2.20 33.93
C SER A 112 -31.63 -2.41 35.39
N THR A 113 -30.80 -3.41 35.70
CA THR A 113 -30.35 -3.69 37.07
C THR A 113 -28.88 -3.34 37.33
N GLY A 114 -28.05 -3.30 36.29
CA GLY A 114 -26.60 -3.11 36.44
C GLY A 114 -25.86 -4.34 36.96
N ASP A 115 -26.48 -5.51 36.91
CA ASP A 115 -25.82 -6.77 37.26
C ASP A 115 -24.92 -7.23 36.12
N VAL A 116 -23.74 -7.78 36.45
CA VAL A 116 -22.80 -8.34 35.47
C VAL A 116 -23.37 -9.64 34.88
N GLU A 117 -23.48 -9.70 33.55
CA GLU A 117 -24.05 -10.86 32.84
C GLU A 117 -22.96 -11.73 32.20
N LEU A 118 -22.04 -11.11 31.44
CA LEU A 118 -20.98 -11.83 30.71
C LEU A 118 -19.67 -11.04 30.76
N SER A 119 -18.55 -11.74 30.75
CA SER A 119 -17.21 -11.17 30.55
C SER A 119 -16.53 -11.93 29.43
N ALA A 120 -15.99 -11.21 28.45
CA ALA A 120 -15.35 -11.78 27.28
C ALA A 120 -14.15 -10.94 26.87
N SER A 121 -13.08 -11.64 26.50
CA SER A 121 -11.84 -11.04 26.01
C SER A 121 -11.63 -11.48 24.56
N PHE A 122 -11.54 -10.51 23.67
CA PHE A 122 -11.44 -10.70 22.23
C PHE A 122 -10.05 -10.32 21.78
N ASP A 123 -9.33 -11.29 21.20
CA ASP A 123 -8.08 -11.02 20.51
C ASP A 123 -8.39 -10.46 19.11
N VAL A 124 -8.78 -9.19 19.08
CA VAL A 124 -9.04 -8.45 17.82
C VAL A 124 -7.77 -8.30 16.98
N ALA A 125 -6.61 -8.67 17.53
CA ALA A 125 -5.37 -8.72 16.78
C ALA A 125 -5.30 -9.97 15.88
N ALA A 126 -6.06 -11.03 16.18
CA ALA A 126 -6.23 -12.24 15.36
C ALA A 126 -7.45 -12.13 14.43
N SER A 127 -8.62 -11.76 14.97
CA SER A 127 -9.84 -11.47 14.20
C SER A 127 -10.82 -10.71 15.11
N ASP A 128 -11.53 -9.73 14.57
CA ASP A 128 -12.59 -9.03 15.29
C ASP A 128 -13.99 -9.60 15.01
N GLY A 129 -14.10 -10.69 14.24
CA GLY A 129 -15.37 -11.35 13.93
C GLY A 129 -16.12 -11.85 15.18
N GLU A 130 -15.39 -12.43 16.14
CA GLU A 130 -15.98 -12.87 17.42
C GLU A 130 -16.48 -11.69 18.26
N LEU A 131 -15.71 -10.59 18.28
CA LEU A 131 -16.12 -9.35 18.95
C LEU A 131 -17.40 -8.79 18.32
N ILE A 132 -17.46 -8.71 16.99
CA ILE A 132 -18.62 -8.20 16.25
C ILE A 132 -19.85 -9.06 16.53
N SER A 133 -19.70 -10.39 16.43
CA SER A 133 -20.78 -11.33 16.70
C SER A 133 -21.28 -11.20 18.14
N TRP A 134 -20.36 -11.10 19.11
CA TRP A 134 -20.71 -10.96 20.51
C TRP A 134 -21.45 -9.65 20.80
N LEU A 135 -20.92 -8.51 20.35
CA LEU A 135 -21.55 -7.19 20.52
C LEU A 135 -22.96 -7.15 19.91
N ARG A 136 -23.15 -7.74 18.73
CA ARG A 136 -24.45 -7.82 18.05
C ARG A 136 -25.42 -8.80 18.70
N SER A 137 -24.92 -9.78 19.45
CA SER A 137 -25.73 -10.77 20.17
C SER A 137 -26.26 -10.28 21.52
N LEU A 138 -25.72 -9.18 22.05
CA LEU A 138 -26.13 -8.65 23.35
C LEU A 138 -27.59 -8.14 23.31
N PRO A 139 -28.37 -8.34 24.38
CA PRO A 139 -29.74 -7.84 24.46
C PRO A 139 -29.87 -6.32 24.23
N PRO A 140 -31.03 -5.84 23.74
CA PRO A 140 -31.30 -4.41 23.63
C PRO A 140 -31.19 -3.72 25.01
N SER A 141 -30.58 -2.55 25.04
CA SER A 141 -30.27 -1.79 26.27
C SER A 141 -29.17 -2.39 27.15
N SER A 142 -28.49 -3.48 26.77
CA SER A 142 -27.33 -3.97 27.54
C SER A 142 -26.21 -2.92 27.64
N LEU A 143 -25.57 -2.87 28.81
CA LEU A 143 -24.42 -2.02 29.10
C LEU A 143 -23.13 -2.78 28.76
N ILE A 144 -22.10 -2.08 28.30
CA ILE A 144 -20.75 -2.64 28.14
C ILE A 144 -19.72 -1.78 28.87
N VAL A 145 -18.76 -2.45 29.49
CA VAL A 145 -17.57 -1.85 30.09
C VAL A 145 -16.36 -2.57 29.52
N GLY A 146 -15.41 -1.84 28.95
CA GLY A 146 -14.21 -2.49 28.42
C GLY A 146 -13.01 -1.61 28.21
N VAL A 147 -11.88 -2.30 28.08
CA VAL A 147 -10.55 -1.73 27.92
C VAL A 147 -9.78 -2.48 26.85
N SER A 148 -9.01 -1.74 26.06
CA SER A 148 -8.11 -2.32 25.07
C SER A 148 -6.77 -2.69 25.70
N PHE A 149 -6.18 -3.78 25.24
CA PHE A 149 -4.84 -4.19 25.64
C PHE A 149 -3.98 -4.53 24.42
N GLY A 150 -2.80 -3.93 24.35
CA GLY A 150 -1.88 -3.95 23.23
C GLY A 150 -2.19 -2.91 22.14
N ASP A 151 -1.23 -2.70 21.25
CA ASP A 151 -1.40 -1.85 20.06
C ASP A 151 -2.24 -2.60 18.99
N VAL A 152 -3.56 -2.51 19.15
CA VAL A 152 -4.55 -3.28 18.38
C VAL A 152 -5.51 -2.41 17.56
N ALA A 153 -5.41 -1.09 17.69
CA ALA A 153 -6.32 -0.13 17.09
C ALA A 153 -6.44 -0.29 15.56
N GLU A 154 -5.31 -0.55 14.89
CA GLU A 154 -5.25 -0.73 13.43
C GLU A 154 -5.78 -2.10 12.96
N ARG A 155 -6.15 -2.99 13.89
CA ARG A 155 -6.74 -4.30 13.62
C ARG A 155 -8.24 -4.37 13.91
N VAL A 156 -8.81 -3.32 14.52
CA VAL A 156 -10.26 -3.20 14.73
C VAL A 156 -10.91 -2.66 13.45
N SER A 157 -11.68 -3.50 12.76
CA SER A 157 -12.34 -3.18 11.49
C SER A 157 -13.43 -2.13 11.65
N ALA A 158 -13.89 -1.60 10.51
CA ALA A 158 -15.02 -0.68 10.46
C ALA A 158 -16.30 -1.30 11.05
N ASP A 159 -16.52 -2.60 10.88
CA ASP A 159 -17.70 -3.30 11.40
C ASP A 159 -17.65 -3.44 12.93
N ALA A 160 -16.46 -3.69 13.49
CA ALA A 160 -16.26 -3.70 14.94
C ALA A 160 -16.40 -2.29 15.54
N ARG A 161 -15.89 -1.26 14.87
CA ARG A 161 -16.08 0.15 15.28
C ARG A 161 -17.55 0.56 15.21
N ALA A 162 -18.28 0.14 14.17
CA ALA A 162 -19.71 0.38 14.04
C ALA A 162 -20.52 -0.38 15.11
N ALA A 163 -20.12 -1.60 15.44
CA ALA A 163 -20.73 -2.37 16.53
C ALA A 163 -20.47 -1.74 17.91
N LEU A 164 -19.30 -1.14 18.15
CA LEU A 164 -19.05 -0.35 19.37
C LEU A 164 -19.84 0.97 19.37
N ALA A 165 -19.98 1.62 18.21
CA ALA A 165 -20.75 2.85 18.05
C ALA A 165 -22.24 2.68 18.37
N SER A 166 -22.81 1.47 18.19
CA SER A 166 -24.19 1.18 18.62
C SER A 166 -24.39 1.25 20.15
N PHE A 167 -23.30 1.31 20.92
CA PHE A 167 -23.31 1.54 22.38
C PHE A 167 -23.04 3.00 22.78
N GLY A 168 -23.06 3.94 21.82
CA GLY A 168 -22.82 5.37 22.04
C GLY A 168 -21.35 5.79 21.90
N ALA A 169 -20.46 4.91 21.44
CA ALA A 169 -19.04 5.18 21.23
C ALA A 169 -18.80 6.10 20.01
N VAL A 170 -18.12 7.22 20.19
CA VAL A 170 -17.83 8.19 19.11
C VAL A 170 -16.33 8.40 18.93
N LYS A 171 -15.56 8.49 20.01
CA LYS A 171 -14.09 8.56 19.99
C LYS A 171 -13.43 7.24 19.56
N VAL A 172 -14.18 6.14 19.49
CA VAL A 172 -13.70 4.90 18.84
C VAL A 172 -13.26 5.14 17.40
N ALA A 173 -13.82 6.16 16.72
CA ALA A 173 -13.39 6.56 15.38
C ALA A 173 -11.97 7.15 15.36
N ASP A 174 -11.52 7.74 16.47
CA ASP A 174 -10.20 8.36 16.64
C ASP A 174 -9.16 7.40 17.20
N TRP A 175 -9.56 6.20 17.64
CA TRP A 175 -8.65 5.18 18.14
C TRP A 175 -7.75 4.65 17.00
N ARG A 176 -6.44 4.92 17.11
CA ARG A 176 -5.41 4.63 16.09
C ARG A 176 -4.17 3.99 16.73
N GLY A 177 -3.27 3.49 15.90
CA GLY A 177 -2.04 2.82 16.31
C GLY A 177 -1.26 3.61 17.36
N SER A 178 -0.65 2.88 18.29
CA SER A 178 0.07 3.42 19.45
C SER A 178 -0.79 4.24 20.42
N SER A 179 -2.10 3.96 20.48
CA SER A 179 -3.01 4.48 21.49
C SER A 179 -3.92 3.40 22.06
N SER A 180 -4.30 3.56 23.32
CA SER A 180 -5.16 2.65 24.08
C SER A 180 -6.57 3.23 24.18
N TYR A 181 -7.59 2.38 24.29
CA TYR A 181 -8.99 2.75 24.33
C TYR A 181 -9.72 2.13 25.52
N ALA A 182 -10.65 2.87 26.12
CA ALA A 182 -11.56 2.35 27.13
C ALA A 182 -12.96 2.96 26.97
N ILE A 183 -13.99 2.18 27.30
CA ILE A 183 -15.40 2.53 27.09
C ILE A 183 -16.30 2.01 28.23
N LEU A 184 -17.27 2.85 28.63
CA LEU A 184 -18.52 2.48 29.30
C LEU A 184 -19.68 3.03 28.45
N GLY A 185 -20.48 2.14 27.85
CA GLY A 185 -21.56 2.48 26.92
C GLY A 185 -22.81 1.61 27.07
N GLN A 186 -23.91 1.98 26.42
CA GLN A 186 -25.18 1.23 26.47
C GLN A 186 -25.78 1.07 25.08
N HIS A 187 -26.26 -0.12 24.74
CA HIS A 187 -26.79 -0.41 23.42
C HIS A 187 -28.02 0.45 23.11
N GLY A 188 -27.95 1.28 22.08
CA GLY A 188 -29.02 2.22 21.70
C GLY A 188 -29.02 3.55 22.45
N LEU A 189 -27.97 3.84 23.23
CA LEU A 189 -27.80 5.11 23.95
C LEU A 189 -27.86 6.30 23.00
N GLN A 190 -28.69 7.29 23.33
CA GLN A 190 -28.83 8.51 22.54
C GLN A 190 -27.77 9.56 22.87
N GLN A 191 -27.18 9.48 24.06
CA GLN A 191 -26.03 10.28 24.47
C GLN A 191 -24.70 9.59 24.14
N HIS A 192 -23.59 10.32 24.30
CA HIS A 192 -22.25 9.78 24.15
C HIS A 192 -21.88 8.83 25.30
N ALA A 193 -21.22 7.73 24.97
CA ALA A 193 -20.61 6.83 25.93
C ALA A 193 -19.46 7.52 26.70
N TYR A 194 -19.15 7.01 27.89
CA TYR A 194 -17.95 7.41 28.62
C TYR A 194 -16.74 6.71 28.01
N GLU A 195 -15.92 7.44 27.27
CA GLU A 195 -14.78 6.86 26.56
C GLU A 195 -13.52 7.74 26.56
N VAL A 196 -12.37 7.08 26.53
CA VAL A 196 -11.05 7.71 26.51
C VAL A 196 -10.13 6.99 25.51
N VAL A 197 -9.37 7.78 24.74
CA VAL A 197 -8.28 7.32 23.88
C VAL A 197 -6.98 7.91 24.44
N VAL A 198 -5.99 7.08 24.73
CA VAL A 198 -4.76 7.47 25.42
C VAL A 198 -3.55 7.10 24.57
N PRO A 199 -2.77 8.07 24.05
CA PRO A 199 -1.53 7.79 23.33
C PRO A 199 -0.50 7.12 24.26
N GLN A 200 0.10 6.01 23.82
CA GLN A 200 1.06 5.24 24.64
C GLN A 200 2.43 5.94 24.83
N SER A 201 2.66 7.08 24.16
CA SER A 201 3.93 7.81 24.12
C SER A 201 4.02 9.05 25.04
N PHE A 202 2.93 9.45 25.71
CA PHE A 202 2.90 10.68 26.53
C PHE A 202 2.64 10.40 28.01
N GLY A 203 3.65 10.59 28.86
CA GLY A 203 3.59 10.34 30.31
C GLY A 203 2.76 11.34 31.15
N HIS A 204 2.08 12.31 30.53
CA HIS A 204 1.26 13.33 31.20
C HIS A 204 -0.21 13.34 30.77
N ALA A 205 -0.66 12.39 29.94
CA ALA A 205 -2.06 12.31 29.51
C ALA A 205 -2.96 11.69 30.60
N VAL A 206 -4.21 12.16 30.69
CA VAL A 206 -5.25 11.55 31.55
C VAL A 206 -5.53 10.15 31.00
N HIS A 207 -5.13 9.14 31.75
CA HIS A 207 -5.14 7.73 31.32
C HIS A 207 -6.21 6.90 32.03
N ALA A 208 -6.99 7.52 32.92
CA ALA A 208 -8.11 6.91 33.60
C ALA A 208 -9.31 7.86 33.64
N ILE A 209 -10.51 7.30 33.56
CA ILE A 209 -11.78 8.00 33.79
C ILE A 209 -12.53 7.33 34.93
N GLU A 210 -13.11 8.11 35.82
CA GLU A 210 -13.83 7.64 37.00
C GLU A 210 -15.06 8.50 37.29
N GLY A 211 -16.07 7.89 37.91
CA GLY A 211 -17.31 8.59 38.28
C GLY A 211 -18.42 7.63 38.70
N CYS A 212 -19.63 8.16 38.92
CA CYS A 212 -20.81 7.36 39.23
C CYS A 212 -21.83 7.45 38.08
N PHE A 213 -22.46 6.33 37.71
CA PHE A 213 -23.55 6.32 36.74
C PHE A 213 -24.82 5.67 37.29
N ASP A 214 -25.96 6.06 36.73
CA ASP A 214 -27.28 5.47 36.98
C ASP A 214 -27.57 4.38 35.93
N VAL A 215 -28.42 3.40 36.25
CA VAL A 215 -28.88 2.40 35.29
C VAL A 215 -30.36 2.67 34.97
N PRO A 216 -30.74 2.92 33.70
CA PRO A 216 -29.90 2.96 32.50
C PRO A 216 -28.95 4.19 32.45
N LEU A 217 -27.86 4.07 31.69
CA LEU A 217 -26.80 5.09 31.53
C LEU A 217 -27.31 6.40 30.91
N GLY A 218 -28.45 6.35 30.22
CA GLY A 218 -29.12 7.49 29.62
C GLY A 218 -30.38 7.06 28.86
N ASP A 219 -30.82 7.88 27.90
CA ASP A 219 -31.99 7.56 27.07
C ASP A 219 -31.63 6.51 26.03
N VAL A 220 -32.39 5.41 25.95
CA VAL A 220 -32.15 4.29 25.03
C VAL A 220 -33.33 4.10 24.08
N ARG A 221 -33.08 3.97 22.76
CA ARG A 221 -34.12 3.66 21.76
C ARG A 221 -34.30 2.15 21.58
N THR A 222 -35.54 1.67 21.59
CA THR A 222 -35.91 0.29 21.19
C THR A 222 -35.83 0.11 19.67
N ILE A 223 -34.94 -0.77 19.20
CA ILE A 223 -34.80 -1.15 17.78
C ILE A 223 -35.48 -2.52 17.58
N ASN A 224 -36.58 -2.57 16.83
CA ASN A 224 -37.24 -3.83 16.42
C ASN A 224 -36.62 -4.34 15.12
N MET A 225 -36.06 -5.55 15.14
CA MET A 225 -35.36 -6.17 14.00
C MET A 225 -36.25 -7.25 13.35
N THR A 226 -36.90 -6.90 12.24
CA THR A 226 -37.54 -7.86 11.32
C THR A 226 -37.38 -7.36 9.88
N GLN A 227 -36.96 -8.28 8.98
CA GLN A 227 -36.78 -8.16 7.51
C GLN A 227 -35.52 -7.39 7.05
N GLU A 228 -34.65 -7.88 6.17
CA GLU A 228 -34.73 -8.91 5.11
C GLU A 228 -33.39 -9.67 4.98
N LEU A 229 -33.47 -10.99 5.03
CA LEU A 229 -32.47 -11.91 4.47
C LEU A 229 -32.83 -12.14 3.00
N SER A 230 -31.86 -11.98 2.10
CA SER A 230 -31.89 -12.62 0.78
C SER A 230 -30.65 -13.51 0.64
N ASP A 231 -30.91 -14.79 0.45
CA ASP A 231 -29.97 -15.90 0.41
C ASP A 231 -28.85 -15.74 -0.65
N ILE A 232 -27.60 -15.77 -0.20
CA ILE A 232 -26.49 -16.28 -1.01
C ILE A 232 -26.18 -17.67 -0.44
N GLN A 233 -26.54 -18.71 -1.21
CA GLN A 233 -26.31 -20.11 -0.87
C GLN A 233 -24.83 -20.35 -0.51
N ARG A 234 -24.56 -20.55 0.77
CA ARG A 234 -23.34 -21.19 1.26
C ARG A 234 -23.69 -22.60 1.72
N ILE A 235 -22.85 -23.53 1.28
CA ILE A 235 -22.98 -24.97 1.50
C ILE A 235 -22.99 -25.26 3.01
N ASP A 236 -23.98 -26.03 3.43
CA ASP A 236 -24.26 -26.46 4.79
C ASP A 236 -23.14 -27.37 5.35
N PRO A 237 -22.39 -26.94 6.37
CA PRO A 237 -21.31 -27.71 7.00
C PRO A 237 -21.79 -28.99 7.69
N GLU A 238 -23.06 -29.07 8.11
CA GLU A 238 -23.58 -30.24 8.83
C GLU A 238 -23.87 -31.41 7.87
N LYS A 239 -24.19 -31.12 6.61
CA LYS A 239 -24.31 -32.15 5.56
C LYS A 239 -22.97 -32.70 5.08
N MET A 240 -21.87 -31.96 5.24
CA MET A 240 -20.52 -32.44 4.95
C MET A 240 -19.97 -33.35 6.06
N ALA A 241 -20.37 -33.14 7.32
CA ALA A 241 -20.03 -34.02 8.43
C ALA A 241 -20.66 -35.44 8.31
N ALA A 242 -21.73 -35.58 7.52
CA ALA A 242 -22.39 -36.86 7.27
C ALA A 242 -21.68 -37.73 6.20
N LEU A 243 -20.66 -37.21 5.51
CA LEU A 243 -19.93 -37.92 4.44
C LEU A 243 -18.43 -38.04 4.76
N GLY A 244 -18.14 -38.76 5.84
CA GLY A 244 -17.01 -39.69 5.95
C GLY A 244 -15.58 -39.20 5.66
N GLY A 245 -14.86 -38.83 6.71
CA GLY A 245 -13.39 -38.80 6.74
C GLY A 245 -12.87 -38.38 8.11
N SER A 246 -12.39 -39.31 8.91
CA SER A 246 -11.97 -39.11 10.31
C SER A 246 -11.00 -37.93 10.52
N PHE A 247 -11.44 -36.93 11.29
CA PHE A 247 -10.54 -35.96 11.94
C PHE A 247 -9.60 -36.69 12.91
N ARG A 248 -8.28 -36.57 12.70
CA ARG A 248 -7.27 -36.86 13.73
C ARG A 248 -6.85 -35.55 14.39
N ASN A 249 -7.24 -35.38 15.65
CA ASN A 249 -6.78 -34.31 16.55
C ASN A 249 -5.25 -34.12 16.51
N THR A 250 -4.78 -32.88 16.39
CA THR A 250 -3.36 -32.48 16.50
C THR A 250 -3.11 -31.54 17.68
N ASP A 251 -3.59 -31.90 18.87
CA ASP A 251 -2.91 -31.51 20.12
C ASP A 251 -1.78 -32.52 20.37
N GLN A 252 -0.56 -32.23 19.92
CA GLN A 252 0.62 -33.00 20.32
C GLN A 252 1.57 -32.17 21.20
N ASN A 253 1.84 -32.70 22.39
CA ASN A 253 2.94 -32.26 23.26
C ASN A 253 4.27 -32.30 22.48
N VAL A 254 4.88 -31.13 22.25
CA VAL A 254 6.18 -30.99 21.58
C VAL A 254 7.24 -31.83 22.31
N LYS A 255 7.83 -32.83 21.64
CA LYS A 255 8.93 -33.63 22.20
C LYS A 255 10.27 -33.02 21.79
N LEU A 256 11.06 -32.57 22.76
CA LEU A 256 12.43 -32.12 22.49
C LEU A 256 13.38 -33.32 22.53
N GLY A 257 14.12 -33.54 21.44
CA GLY A 257 15.08 -34.62 21.28
C GLY A 257 16.41 -34.35 21.97
N LYS A 258 17.44 -35.10 21.54
CA LYS A 258 18.81 -35.00 22.09
C LYS A 258 19.33 -33.57 22.00
N GLU A 259 20.05 -33.16 23.04
CA GLU A 259 20.79 -31.91 23.02
C GLU A 259 21.92 -32.02 21.99
N TRP A 260 21.96 -31.06 21.08
CA TRP A 260 22.99 -30.92 20.07
C TRP A 260 23.52 -29.51 20.13
N LYS A 261 24.62 -29.36 20.86
CA LYS A 261 25.23 -28.07 21.19
C LYS A 261 25.36 -27.18 19.95
N TRP A 262 24.78 -25.98 20.03
CA TRP A 262 24.74 -24.96 18.98
C TRP A 262 24.21 -25.47 17.63
N CYS A 263 23.37 -26.51 17.65
CA CYS A 263 22.87 -27.20 16.46
C CYS A 263 24.00 -27.59 15.48
N GLY A 264 25.10 -28.11 16.04
CA GLY A 264 26.24 -28.62 15.27
C GLY A 264 27.24 -27.57 14.79
N MET A 265 27.03 -26.29 15.11
CA MET A 265 28.00 -25.23 14.79
C MET A 265 29.22 -25.30 15.71
N THR A 266 30.37 -24.82 15.24
CA THR A 266 31.62 -24.77 16.03
C THR A 266 31.68 -23.57 16.98
N THR A 267 30.86 -22.55 16.74
CA THR A 267 30.80 -21.30 17.50
C THR A 267 29.37 -20.98 17.94
N PRO A 268 29.16 -20.46 19.16
CA PRO A 268 27.83 -20.07 19.64
C PRO A 268 27.28 -18.86 18.85
N CYS A 269 25.95 -18.75 18.78
CA CYS A 269 25.27 -17.54 18.29
C CYS A 269 25.33 -16.40 19.32
N GLY A 270 25.04 -15.17 18.89
CA GLY A 270 24.91 -14.03 19.78
C GLY A 270 23.74 -14.17 20.78
N PRO A 271 23.68 -13.33 21.84
CA PRO A 271 22.62 -13.40 22.86
C PRO A 271 21.21 -13.11 22.31
N ASP A 272 21.13 -12.37 21.20
CA ASP A 272 19.89 -12.01 20.49
C ASP A 272 19.60 -12.90 19.27
N GLU A 273 20.21 -14.08 19.24
CA GLU A 273 20.08 -15.04 18.14
C GLU A 273 19.78 -16.46 18.65
N ILE A 274 19.17 -17.28 17.79
CA ILE A 274 18.78 -18.66 18.06
C ILE A 274 19.58 -19.56 17.10
N SER A 275 20.31 -20.55 17.63
CA SER A 275 21.02 -21.52 16.78
C SER A 275 20.03 -22.47 16.13
N MET A 276 20.12 -22.62 14.81
CA MET A 276 19.24 -23.47 14.00
C MET A 276 20.04 -24.42 13.11
N HIS A 277 19.50 -25.59 12.81
CA HIS A 277 20.01 -26.49 11.76
C HIS A 277 18.87 -27.10 10.96
N PHE A 278 19.02 -27.15 9.63
CA PHE A 278 18.07 -27.74 8.69
C PHE A 278 18.75 -28.82 7.87
N PHE A 279 18.07 -29.96 7.73
CA PHE A 279 18.45 -31.06 6.87
C PHE A 279 17.21 -31.66 6.19
N THR A 280 17.16 -31.63 4.86
CA THR A 280 15.98 -32.06 4.07
C THR A 280 15.99 -33.54 3.66
N GLY A 281 17.02 -34.31 4.04
CA GLY A 281 17.16 -35.72 3.63
C GLY A 281 17.71 -35.92 2.21
N GLU A 282 18.55 -36.94 2.01
CA GLU A 282 19.11 -37.25 0.68
C GLU A 282 18.16 -38.11 -0.18
N HIS A 283 17.40 -38.98 0.47
CA HIS A 283 16.40 -39.88 -0.12
C HIS A 283 15.38 -40.26 0.96
N LYS A 284 14.33 -40.99 0.56
CA LYS A 284 13.19 -41.41 1.41
C LYS A 284 13.52 -42.11 2.74
N ASP A 285 14.75 -42.59 2.93
CA ASP A 285 15.17 -43.33 4.14
C ASP A 285 16.10 -42.50 5.04
N ASP A 286 16.50 -41.28 4.62
CA ASP A 286 17.32 -40.36 5.44
C ASP A 286 16.47 -39.18 5.89
N PHE A 287 15.75 -39.39 6.98
CA PHE A 287 14.73 -38.51 7.56
C PHE A 287 15.21 -37.05 7.75
N PRO A 288 14.27 -36.08 7.71
CA PRO A 288 14.63 -34.69 7.86
C PRO A 288 15.06 -34.41 9.29
N ARG A 289 15.99 -33.46 9.46
CA ARG A 289 16.45 -33.01 10.77
C ARG A 289 16.27 -31.51 10.91
N LEU A 290 15.67 -31.10 12.03
CA LEU A 290 15.56 -29.70 12.42
C LEU A 290 15.99 -29.55 13.88
N CYS A 291 17.00 -28.72 14.12
CA CYS A 291 17.45 -28.36 15.46
C CYS A 291 17.15 -26.88 15.73
N VAL A 292 16.63 -26.59 16.93
CA VAL A 292 16.26 -25.24 17.39
C VAL A 292 16.86 -25.02 18.77
N GLY A 293 17.62 -23.95 18.96
CA GLY A 293 18.16 -23.57 20.27
C GLY A 293 19.08 -24.61 20.91
N GLY A 294 19.70 -25.48 20.11
CA GLY A 294 20.55 -26.56 20.59
C GLY A 294 19.83 -27.86 20.95
N ARG A 295 18.55 -28.00 20.61
CA ARG A 295 17.81 -29.26 20.76
C ARG A 295 17.20 -29.71 19.44
N MET A 296 17.23 -31.02 19.21
CA MET A 296 16.54 -31.64 18.07
C MET A 296 15.02 -31.51 18.23
N VAL A 297 14.35 -31.09 17.17
CA VAL A 297 12.88 -30.93 17.10
C VAL A 297 12.29 -31.89 16.09
N PHE A 298 12.96 -32.12 14.95
CA PHE A 298 12.64 -33.22 14.03
C PHE A 298 13.88 -34.08 13.81
N ASP A 299 13.67 -35.40 13.84
CA ASP A 299 14.63 -36.48 13.57
C ASP A 299 13.84 -37.77 13.38
N HIS A 300 14.50 -38.89 13.05
CA HIS A 300 13.88 -40.22 12.99
C HIS A 300 13.12 -40.52 14.31
N ASP A 301 11.84 -40.90 14.21
CA ASP A 301 10.90 -41.14 15.33
C ASP A 301 10.63 -39.95 16.27
N LEU A 302 10.97 -38.72 15.88
CA LEU A 302 10.75 -37.51 16.68
C LEU A 302 9.69 -36.61 16.05
N ASN A 303 8.65 -36.28 16.83
CA ASN A 303 7.53 -35.41 16.45
C ASN A 303 6.84 -35.76 15.12
N GLY A 304 6.90 -37.04 14.71
CA GLY A 304 6.27 -37.50 13.47
C GLY A 304 6.97 -37.03 12.20
N ALA A 305 8.27 -36.69 12.27
CA ALA A 305 9.04 -36.27 11.10
C ALA A 305 8.86 -37.24 9.93
N GLY A 306 8.42 -36.74 8.77
CA GLY A 306 8.01 -37.57 7.66
C GLY A 306 7.93 -36.85 6.32
N ARG A 307 7.51 -37.57 5.27
CA ARG A 307 7.41 -37.05 3.89
C ARG A 307 6.46 -35.86 3.83
N GLY A 308 6.78 -34.84 3.03
CA GLY A 308 5.99 -33.62 2.94
C GLY A 308 6.65 -32.45 3.66
N LEU A 309 5.85 -31.63 4.34
CA LEU A 309 6.32 -30.46 5.08
C LEU A 309 6.35 -30.74 6.59
N ASN A 310 7.48 -30.45 7.22
CA ASN A 310 7.68 -30.53 8.66
C ASN A 310 7.88 -29.12 9.19
N LEU A 311 6.99 -28.66 10.06
CA LEU A 311 6.87 -27.26 10.50
C LEU A 311 7.07 -27.13 12.01
N VAL A 312 7.71 -26.04 12.41
CA VAL A 312 7.93 -25.67 13.81
C VAL A 312 7.53 -24.22 13.99
N SER A 313 6.68 -23.93 14.97
CA SER A 313 6.45 -22.57 15.45
C SER A 313 7.37 -22.26 16.63
N ILE A 314 8.02 -21.10 16.61
CA ILE A 314 9.07 -20.70 17.55
C ILE A 314 8.74 -19.32 18.10
N GLU A 315 8.69 -19.20 19.41
CA GLU A 315 8.61 -17.91 20.08
C GLU A 315 9.95 -17.18 19.96
N PRO A 316 10.03 -16.05 19.23
CA PRO A 316 11.31 -15.47 18.86
C PRO A 316 12.08 -14.89 20.05
N LYS A 317 11.42 -14.38 21.09
CA LYS A 317 12.10 -13.77 22.25
C LYS A 317 12.91 -14.80 23.05
N THR A 318 12.35 -16.00 23.20
CA THR A 318 12.90 -17.06 24.05
C THR A 318 13.64 -18.12 23.23
N GLY A 319 13.33 -18.24 21.94
CA GLY A 319 13.76 -19.36 21.10
C GLY A 319 13.06 -20.68 21.45
N ARG A 320 11.97 -20.63 22.22
CA ARG A 320 11.20 -21.79 22.64
C ARG A 320 10.33 -22.28 21.48
N VAL A 321 10.30 -23.59 21.27
CA VAL A 321 9.37 -24.21 20.33
C VAL A 321 7.97 -24.22 20.93
N SER A 322 7.02 -23.59 20.24
CA SER A 322 5.63 -23.46 20.66
C SER A 322 4.78 -24.62 20.16
N SER A 323 4.95 -25.03 18.90
CA SER A 323 4.23 -26.14 18.30
C SER A 323 5.05 -26.78 17.17
N VAL A 324 4.70 -28.02 16.84
CA VAL A 324 5.29 -28.77 15.71
C VAL A 324 4.17 -29.42 14.92
N ALA A 325 4.33 -29.53 13.61
CA ALA A 325 3.38 -30.22 12.75
C ALA A 325 4.10 -30.89 11.58
N HIS A 326 3.50 -31.96 11.08
CA HIS A 326 3.94 -32.68 9.89
C HIS A 326 2.72 -32.90 9.00
N PHE A 327 2.85 -32.59 7.71
CA PHE A 327 1.81 -32.77 6.71
C PHE A 327 2.38 -33.47 5.48
N ASP A 328 1.79 -34.59 5.10
CA ASP A 328 2.18 -35.36 3.91
C ASP A 328 1.53 -34.77 2.65
N THR A 329 1.99 -33.58 2.26
CA THR A 329 1.51 -32.83 1.08
C THR A 329 1.87 -33.49 -0.26
N TYR A 330 2.32 -34.75 -0.25
CA TYR A 330 2.40 -35.59 -1.44
C TYR A 330 1.13 -36.43 -1.63
N GLN A 331 0.58 -36.99 -0.56
CA GLN A 331 -0.60 -37.87 -0.60
C GLN A 331 -1.89 -37.18 -0.16
N ASP A 332 -1.81 -36.27 0.80
CA ASP A 332 -2.96 -35.65 1.44
C ASP A 332 -3.17 -34.21 0.95
N GLU A 333 -4.43 -33.78 0.85
CA GLU A 333 -4.77 -32.38 0.56
C GLU A 333 -4.26 -31.45 1.67
N SER A 334 -3.79 -30.25 1.28
CA SER A 334 -3.17 -29.30 2.22
C SER A 334 -4.12 -28.51 3.11
N SER A 335 -5.42 -28.82 3.16
CA SER A 335 -6.41 -28.07 3.95
C SER A 335 -6.06 -28.01 5.45
N ALA A 336 -5.57 -29.11 6.02
CA ALA A 336 -5.13 -29.14 7.42
C ALA A 336 -3.83 -28.34 7.65
N LEU A 337 -2.97 -28.25 6.63
CA LEU A 337 -1.79 -27.38 6.67
C LEU A 337 -2.23 -25.91 6.63
N GLU A 338 -3.21 -25.55 5.80
CA GLU A 338 -3.75 -24.19 5.70
C GLU A 338 -4.33 -23.75 7.05
N GLU A 339 -5.17 -24.57 7.66
CA GLU A 339 -5.72 -24.32 8.99
C GLU A 339 -4.61 -24.18 10.05
N TRP A 340 -3.60 -25.04 10.04
CA TRP A 340 -2.49 -24.93 10.98
C TRP A 340 -1.70 -23.64 10.77
N LEU A 341 -1.39 -23.29 9.51
CA LEU A 341 -0.71 -22.06 9.16
C LEU A 341 -1.53 -20.85 9.58
N GLU A 342 -2.85 -20.82 9.34
CA GLU A 342 -3.78 -19.76 9.77
C GLU A 342 -3.90 -19.63 11.29
N ASN A 343 -3.62 -20.70 12.04
CA ASN A 343 -3.60 -20.69 13.50
C ASN A 343 -2.23 -20.39 14.12
N VAL A 344 -1.15 -20.31 13.33
CA VAL A 344 0.16 -19.84 13.84
C VAL A 344 0.04 -18.42 14.41
N PRO A 345 0.39 -18.16 15.67
CA PRO A 345 0.25 -16.84 16.28
C PRO A 345 1.07 -15.75 15.56
N LEU A 346 0.50 -14.55 15.47
CA LEU A 346 1.17 -13.40 14.85
C LEU A 346 2.44 -13.02 15.62
N GLY A 347 3.57 -12.98 14.92
CA GLY A 347 4.89 -12.70 15.51
C GLY A 347 5.66 -13.93 15.98
N GLU A 348 5.08 -15.14 15.95
CA GLU A 348 5.88 -16.37 16.07
C GLU A 348 6.62 -16.66 14.77
N VAL A 349 7.88 -17.10 14.92
CA VAL A 349 8.71 -17.50 13.80
C VAL A 349 8.37 -18.93 13.45
N MET A 350 7.94 -19.14 12.22
CA MET A 350 7.66 -20.44 11.66
C MET A 350 8.86 -20.90 10.84
N ALA A 351 9.30 -22.14 11.05
CA ALA A 351 10.39 -22.80 10.32
C ALA A 351 9.89 -24.09 9.66
N VAL A 352 10.18 -24.27 8.37
CA VAL A 352 9.78 -25.43 7.56
C VAL A 352 11.01 -26.17 7.06
N VAL A 353 10.92 -27.50 7.02
CA VAL A 353 11.83 -28.36 6.25
C VAL A 353 11.02 -29.38 5.44
N SER A 354 11.27 -29.44 4.14
CA SER A 354 10.66 -30.45 3.27
C SER A 354 11.42 -31.78 3.33
N PHE A 355 10.73 -32.88 3.07
CA PHE A 355 11.33 -34.22 2.98
C PHE A 355 10.65 -35.10 1.95
N ASP A 356 11.45 -35.89 1.22
CA ASP A 356 11.06 -36.81 0.14
C ASP A 356 10.29 -36.14 -1.02
N GLU A 357 9.05 -35.72 -0.80
CA GLU A 357 8.19 -35.01 -1.76
C GLU A 357 7.16 -34.18 -0.98
N ALA A 358 6.94 -32.91 -1.37
CA ALA A 358 6.06 -31.99 -0.65
C ALA A 358 5.16 -31.11 -1.54
N SER A 359 5.13 -31.35 -2.86
CA SER A 359 4.52 -30.44 -3.83
C SER A 359 3.26 -30.97 -4.50
N ASN A 360 3.04 -32.29 -4.53
CA ASN A 360 2.02 -32.90 -5.39
C ASN A 360 0.58 -32.48 -5.03
N MET A 361 0.26 -32.42 -3.73
CA MET A 361 -1.07 -32.04 -3.21
C MET A 361 -1.03 -30.70 -2.45
N LEU A 362 0.02 -29.90 -2.65
CA LEU A 362 0.15 -28.58 -2.04
C LEU A 362 -0.70 -27.56 -2.81
N SER A 363 -1.78 -27.07 -2.19
CA SER A 363 -2.71 -26.13 -2.79
C SER A 363 -2.09 -24.75 -3.05
N ASP A 364 -2.73 -23.97 -3.92
CA ASP A 364 -2.34 -22.58 -4.15
C ASP A 364 -2.66 -21.66 -2.97
N MET A 365 -3.63 -22.04 -2.11
CA MET A 365 -3.91 -21.31 -0.87
C MET A 365 -2.76 -21.47 0.13
N ALA A 366 -2.28 -22.69 0.34
CA ALA A 366 -1.10 -22.94 1.19
C ALA A 366 0.13 -22.17 0.67
N LYS A 367 0.36 -22.16 -0.65
CA LYS A 367 1.44 -21.36 -1.25
C LYS A 367 1.26 -19.87 -1.01
N ARG A 368 0.02 -19.35 -1.10
CA ARG A 368 -0.30 -17.94 -0.80
C ARG A 368 -0.02 -17.59 0.66
N ILE A 369 -0.39 -18.44 1.61
CA ILE A 369 -0.11 -18.21 3.03
C ILE A 369 1.40 -18.16 3.27
N PHE A 370 2.19 -19.09 2.72
CA PHE A 370 3.65 -19.03 2.82
C PHE A 370 4.24 -17.78 2.17
N TYR A 371 3.69 -17.35 1.03
CA TYR A 371 4.07 -16.11 0.37
C TYR A 371 3.82 -14.88 1.26
N GLU A 372 2.64 -14.80 1.89
CA GLU A 372 2.29 -13.75 2.87
C GLU A 372 3.14 -13.81 4.15
N MET A 373 3.67 -14.98 4.49
CA MET A 373 4.65 -15.16 5.58
C MET A 373 6.09 -14.82 5.17
N GLY A 374 6.30 -14.41 3.92
CA GLY A 374 7.58 -13.95 3.37
C GLY A 374 8.33 -14.96 2.51
N SER A 375 7.73 -16.07 2.08
CA SER A 375 8.39 -16.98 1.13
C SER A 375 8.42 -16.38 -0.28
N SER A 376 9.60 -16.36 -0.87
CA SER A 376 9.83 -15.94 -2.26
C SER A 376 9.87 -17.13 -3.22
N MET A 377 10.13 -18.34 -2.73
CA MET A 377 10.38 -19.53 -3.56
C MET A 377 9.28 -20.60 -3.50
N ILE A 378 8.26 -20.47 -2.64
CA ILE A 378 7.21 -21.48 -2.46
C ILE A 378 6.49 -21.88 -3.76
N HIS A 379 6.23 -20.92 -4.65
CA HIS A 379 5.60 -21.21 -5.95
C HIS A 379 6.47 -22.05 -6.90
N ARG A 380 7.75 -22.25 -6.59
CA ARG A 380 8.69 -23.08 -7.36
C ARG A 380 8.88 -24.48 -6.78
N LEU A 381 8.30 -24.77 -5.61
CA LEU A 381 8.37 -26.09 -4.99
C LEU A 381 7.71 -27.11 -5.94
N LYS A 382 8.46 -28.15 -6.32
CA LYS A 382 8.01 -29.16 -7.28
C LYS A 382 8.48 -30.55 -6.86
N PHE A 383 8.06 -31.57 -7.62
CA PHE A 383 8.28 -32.98 -7.30
C PHE A 383 9.72 -33.26 -6.85
N ARG A 384 9.88 -33.72 -5.61
CA ARG A 384 11.15 -34.08 -4.94
C ARG A 384 12.17 -32.95 -4.76
N ALA A 385 11.70 -31.70 -4.70
CA ALA A 385 12.52 -30.57 -4.31
C ALA A 385 12.86 -30.59 -2.81
N SER A 386 14.07 -30.13 -2.48
CA SER A 386 14.52 -29.90 -1.11
C SER A 386 14.35 -28.41 -0.79
N TRP A 387 13.60 -28.08 0.26
CA TRP A 387 13.26 -26.72 0.62
C TRP A 387 13.32 -26.54 2.13
N TYR A 388 13.86 -25.42 2.58
CA TYR A 388 13.64 -24.93 3.92
C TYR A 388 13.25 -23.46 3.86
N PHE A 389 12.48 -23.03 4.84
CA PHE A 389 11.99 -21.66 4.94
C PHE A 389 11.83 -21.29 6.40
N ILE A 390 12.12 -20.03 6.73
CA ILE A 390 11.78 -19.43 8.02
C ILE A 390 11.05 -18.13 7.74
N GLY A 391 9.90 -17.88 8.36
CA GLY A 391 9.15 -16.64 8.18
C GLY A 391 8.18 -16.40 9.34
N HIS A 392 7.39 -15.34 9.26
CA HIS A 392 6.26 -15.16 10.16
C HIS A 392 5.14 -14.39 9.46
N LYS A 393 3.93 -14.54 9.96
CA LYS A 393 2.78 -13.79 9.45
C LYS A 393 2.98 -12.29 9.62
N GLY A 394 2.59 -11.54 8.59
CA GLY A 394 2.69 -10.08 8.58
C GLY A 394 4.11 -9.55 8.40
N LEU A 395 5.07 -10.39 7.99
CA LEU A 395 6.40 -9.93 7.60
C LEU A 395 6.25 -9.04 6.35
N ALA A 396 6.64 -7.77 6.48
CA ALA A 396 6.44 -6.78 5.42
C ALA A 396 7.35 -6.97 4.18
N ALA A 397 8.28 -7.93 4.23
CA ALA A 397 9.25 -8.24 3.19
C ALA A 397 9.46 -9.76 3.05
N TYR A 398 10.13 -10.22 1.98
CA TYR A 398 10.49 -11.64 1.90
C TYR A 398 11.55 -12.00 2.94
N SER A 399 11.43 -13.20 3.50
CA SER A 399 12.38 -13.71 4.46
C SER A 399 13.71 -14.05 3.79
N PRO A 400 14.84 -13.68 4.41
CA PRO A 400 16.17 -14.02 3.94
C PRO A 400 16.58 -15.47 4.21
N PHE A 401 15.77 -16.20 5.00
CA PHE A 401 16.07 -17.54 5.49
C PHE A 401 15.28 -18.58 4.71
N GLU A 402 15.60 -18.71 3.43
CA GLU A 402 14.95 -19.62 2.49
C GLU A 402 15.97 -20.17 1.49
N ASP A 403 15.89 -21.46 1.18
CA ASP A 403 16.66 -22.06 0.07
C ASP A 403 15.87 -23.23 -0.54
N LEU A 404 16.07 -23.45 -1.85
CA LEU A 404 15.33 -24.42 -2.64
C LEU A 404 16.27 -25.09 -3.66
N ASN A 405 16.53 -26.38 -3.46
CA ASN A 405 17.19 -27.21 -4.46
C ASN A 405 16.16 -27.95 -5.31
N ILE A 406 16.36 -27.88 -6.62
CA ILE A 406 15.48 -28.45 -7.63
C ILE A 406 16.12 -29.71 -8.23
N PRO A 407 15.38 -30.83 -8.35
CA PRO A 407 15.94 -32.06 -8.92
C PRO A 407 16.10 -32.01 -10.44
N SER A 408 17.04 -32.82 -10.94
CA SER A 408 17.25 -33.08 -12.37
C SER A 408 16.58 -34.40 -12.76
N GLY A 409 15.43 -34.33 -13.43
CA GLY A 409 14.63 -35.51 -13.77
C GLY A 409 13.86 -36.05 -12.56
N ASN A 410 13.85 -37.37 -12.39
CA ASN A 410 13.07 -38.06 -11.36
C ASN A 410 13.86 -38.36 -10.07
N SER A 411 15.13 -37.94 -9.96
CA SER A 411 15.91 -38.09 -8.73
C SER A 411 15.46 -37.12 -7.65
N TRP A 412 15.87 -37.35 -6.40
CA TRP A 412 15.76 -36.33 -5.35
C TRP A 412 16.68 -35.14 -5.65
N ALA A 413 16.28 -33.96 -5.20
CA ALA A 413 17.14 -32.79 -5.23
C ALA A 413 18.34 -32.97 -4.29
N LYS A 414 19.38 -32.16 -4.50
CA LYS A 414 20.49 -32.13 -3.55
C LYS A 414 19.96 -31.73 -2.16
N PRO A 415 20.27 -32.49 -1.10
CA PRO A 415 19.82 -32.17 0.25
C PRO A 415 20.33 -30.79 0.67
N ILE A 416 19.49 -30.02 1.34
CA ILE A 416 19.91 -28.80 2.02
C ILE A 416 20.39 -29.22 3.40
N LYS A 417 21.62 -28.84 3.74
CA LYS A 417 22.22 -29.02 5.07
C LYS A 417 22.84 -27.71 5.50
N THR A 418 22.17 -26.95 6.37
CA THR A 418 22.63 -25.63 6.78
C THR A 418 22.41 -25.39 8.27
N SER A 419 23.36 -24.70 8.91
CA SER A 419 23.19 -24.17 10.26
C SER A 419 23.33 -22.66 10.23
N LEU A 420 22.47 -21.97 10.99
CA LEU A 420 22.43 -20.51 11.02
C LEU A 420 22.08 -19.98 12.41
N CYS A 421 22.38 -18.71 12.63
CA CYS A 421 21.93 -17.95 13.80
C CYS A 421 20.74 -17.09 13.36
N LEU A 422 19.55 -17.45 13.86
CA LEU A 422 18.30 -16.77 13.56
C LEU A 422 18.13 -15.58 14.51
N PRO A 423 17.93 -14.34 14.04
CA PRO A 423 17.70 -13.20 14.91
C PRO A 423 16.34 -13.30 15.59
N LYS A 424 16.27 -12.92 16.86
CA LYS A 424 15.01 -12.87 17.62
C LYS A 424 14.05 -11.76 17.17
N LYS A 425 14.45 -10.91 16.22
CA LYS A 425 13.63 -9.85 15.61
C LYS A 425 13.81 -9.87 14.11
N LEU A 426 12.95 -10.62 13.42
CA LEU A 426 13.06 -10.83 11.97
C LEU A 426 12.84 -9.52 11.19
N ASP A 427 11.89 -8.68 11.62
CA ASP A 427 11.57 -7.37 11.02
C ASP A 427 12.74 -6.37 11.01
N THR A 428 13.69 -6.53 11.93
CA THR A 428 14.85 -5.63 12.07
C THR A 428 16.11 -6.15 11.38
N TRP A 429 16.04 -7.33 10.77
CA TRP A 429 17.22 -7.99 10.24
C TRP A 429 17.74 -7.27 8.99
N ARG A 430 18.94 -6.70 9.12
CA ARG A 430 19.67 -5.91 8.11
C ARG A 430 20.80 -6.72 7.47
N GLY A 431 20.61 -8.01 7.18
CA GLY A 431 21.67 -8.81 6.57
C GLY A 431 22.77 -9.27 7.53
N ARG A 432 23.49 -10.32 7.14
CA ARG A 432 24.72 -10.79 7.79
C ARG A 432 25.88 -9.96 7.23
N SER A 433 26.64 -9.25 8.07
CA SER A 433 27.95 -8.74 7.64
C SER A 433 28.81 -9.95 7.26
N SER A 434 29.17 -10.08 5.98
CA SER A 434 30.05 -11.16 5.58
C SER A 434 31.43 -10.86 6.17
N ASN A 435 31.84 -11.61 7.20
CA ASN A 435 33.25 -11.74 7.52
C ASN A 435 33.92 -12.57 6.41
N ARG A 436 34.08 -11.98 5.22
CA ARG A 436 35.09 -12.46 4.29
C ARG A 436 36.44 -12.09 4.89
N LYS A 437 37.26 -13.10 5.15
CA LYS A 437 38.67 -12.89 5.47
C LYS A 437 39.33 -12.22 4.26
N GLY A 438 39.57 -10.91 4.37
CA GLY A 438 40.36 -10.11 3.43
C GLY A 438 39.53 -9.11 2.63
N GLY A 439 39.74 -7.81 2.91
CA GLY A 439 39.14 -6.66 2.21
C GLY A 439 38.16 -5.88 3.10
N GLU A 440 38.29 -4.55 3.13
CA GLU A 440 37.53 -3.63 3.98
C GLU A 440 36.02 -3.95 4.06
N ALA A 441 35.52 -4.01 5.30
CA ALA A 441 34.13 -4.33 5.60
C ALA A 441 33.19 -3.20 5.16
N SER A 442 32.46 -3.41 4.06
CA SER A 442 31.25 -2.63 3.76
C SER A 442 30.12 -3.10 4.68
N THR A 443 29.74 -2.26 5.63
CA THR A 443 28.68 -2.45 6.63
C THR A 443 27.26 -2.22 6.07
N ARG A 444 27.01 -2.54 4.79
CA ARG A 444 25.71 -2.30 4.17
C ARG A 444 24.75 -3.49 4.37
N PRO A 445 23.49 -3.24 4.82
CA PRO A 445 22.46 -4.26 4.83
C PRO A 445 22.24 -4.86 3.46
N LEU A 446 22.00 -6.18 3.37
CA LEU A 446 21.70 -6.82 2.09
C LEU A 446 20.19 -6.79 1.79
N ASN A 447 19.79 -6.32 0.62
CA ASN A 447 18.40 -6.42 0.13
C ASN A 447 18.24 -7.76 -0.60
N LEU A 448 18.05 -8.83 0.17
CA LEU A 448 17.91 -10.19 -0.36
C LEU A 448 16.72 -10.38 -1.32
N PRO A 449 15.52 -9.78 -1.09
CA PRO A 449 14.45 -9.74 -2.07
C PRO A 449 14.91 -9.26 -3.46
N ARG A 450 15.54 -8.09 -3.51
CA ARG A 450 16.00 -7.48 -4.76
C ARG A 450 17.15 -8.27 -5.37
N ARG A 451 18.09 -8.79 -4.56
CA ARG A 451 19.14 -9.70 -5.02
C ARG A 451 18.57 -10.96 -5.67
N HIS A 452 17.55 -11.58 -5.06
CA HIS A 452 16.91 -12.77 -5.63
C HIS A 452 16.24 -12.46 -6.97
N PHE A 453 15.48 -11.36 -7.03
CA PHE A 453 14.89 -10.88 -8.27
C PHE A 453 15.93 -10.65 -9.36
N CYS A 454 17.03 -9.97 -9.03
CA CYS A 454 18.14 -9.70 -9.93
C CYS A 454 18.94 -10.93 -10.36
N LEU A 455 18.99 -11.98 -9.53
CA LEU A 455 19.56 -13.27 -9.89
C LEU A 455 18.63 -14.08 -10.81
N LYS A 456 17.31 -13.87 -10.69
CA LYS A 456 16.29 -14.55 -11.47
C LYS A 456 16.09 -13.90 -12.85
N HIS A 457 16.25 -12.58 -12.93
CA HIS A 457 15.90 -11.76 -14.10
C HIS A 457 17.06 -10.87 -14.53
N ASP A 458 17.67 -11.18 -15.69
CA ASP A 458 18.94 -10.58 -16.16
C ASP A 458 18.81 -9.17 -16.81
N ARG A 459 17.70 -8.45 -16.62
CA ARG A 459 17.35 -7.29 -17.50
C ARG A 459 17.30 -5.90 -16.85
N HIS A 460 17.40 -5.77 -15.53
CA HIS A 460 17.09 -4.50 -14.85
C HIS A 460 18.28 -3.52 -14.68
N GLY A 461 19.36 -3.69 -15.43
CA GLY A 461 20.47 -2.72 -15.50
C GLY A 461 20.96 -2.19 -14.15
N GLU A 462 20.90 -0.86 -13.98
CA GLU A 462 21.32 -0.15 -12.75
C GLU A 462 20.47 -0.54 -11.53
N PHE A 463 19.24 -1.01 -11.70
CA PHE A 463 18.45 -1.50 -10.56
C PHE A 463 19.03 -2.79 -9.96
N CYS A 464 19.73 -3.59 -10.76
CA CYS A 464 20.43 -4.79 -10.31
C CYS A 464 21.94 -4.63 -10.19
N SER A 465 22.46 -3.39 -10.26
CA SER A 465 23.90 -3.13 -10.11
C SER A 465 24.33 -3.30 -8.66
N GLU A 466 25.58 -3.71 -8.43
CA GLU A 466 26.15 -3.86 -7.09
C GLU A 466 26.04 -2.60 -6.23
N SER A 467 25.99 -1.42 -6.85
CA SER A 467 25.86 -0.13 -6.16
C SER A 467 24.48 0.11 -5.54
N ARG A 468 23.41 -0.41 -6.16
CA ARG A 468 22.01 -0.16 -5.77
C ARG A 468 21.24 -1.39 -5.33
N ILE A 469 21.78 -2.59 -5.57
CA ILE A 469 21.09 -3.87 -5.31
C ILE A 469 20.66 -4.04 -3.85
N ASP A 470 21.28 -3.30 -2.92
CA ASP A 470 21.04 -3.31 -1.49
C ASP A 470 20.23 -2.11 -0.98
N ASP A 471 19.84 -1.19 -1.85
CA ASP A 471 19.02 -0.04 -1.47
C ASP A 471 17.60 -0.53 -1.12
N LEU A 472 17.08 -0.05 0.02
CA LEU A 472 15.71 -0.32 0.45
C LEU A 472 14.73 0.45 -0.43
N ILE A 473 13.66 -0.22 -0.84
CA ILE A 473 12.57 0.38 -1.60
C ILE A 473 11.48 0.72 -0.60
N SER A 474 11.22 2.01 -0.42
CA SER A 474 10.16 2.49 0.48
C SER A 474 9.61 3.81 -0.05
N PRO A 475 8.30 4.08 0.13
CA PRO A 475 7.72 5.37 -0.22
C PRO A 475 8.45 6.54 0.46
N LYS A 476 8.53 7.66 -0.25
CA LYS A 476 9.06 8.91 0.28
C LYS A 476 8.13 9.41 1.38
N ALA A 477 8.70 9.66 2.55
CA ALA A 477 7.95 10.17 3.69
C ALA A 477 7.32 11.54 3.37
N LEU A 478 6.10 11.74 3.86
CA LEU A 478 5.40 13.01 3.74
C LEU A 478 6.13 14.09 4.56
N SER A 479 6.57 15.15 3.89
CA SER A 479 7.28 16.25 4.53
C SER A 479 6.34 17.19 5.28
N ASP A 480 5.20 17.50 4.66
CA ASP A 480 4.16 18.39 5.18
C ASP A 480 3.11 17.62 6.00
N ARG A 481 3.13 17.80 7.32
CA ARG A 481 2.23 17.09 8.25
C ARG A 481 0.79 17.56 8.16
N ASP A 482 0.52 18.75 7.65
CA ASP A 482 -0.85 19.26 7.52
C ASP A 482 -1.63 18.48 6.45
N ARG A 483 -0.92 17.76 5.58
CA ARG A 483 -1.49 16.93 4.52
C ARG A 483 -1.80 15.49 4.94
N ILE A 484 -1.56 15.07 6.18
CA ILE A 484 -1.78 13.66 6.60
C ILE A 484 -3.19 13.15 6.30
N GLY A 485 -4.20 14.03 6.32
CA GLY A 485 -5.61 13.71 6.01
C GLY A 485 -6.03 13.98 4.56
N ASP A 486 -5.10 14.29 3.65
CA ASP A 486 -5.40 14.59 2.26
C ASP A 486 -6.06 13.38 1.57
N PRO A 487 -7.27 13.52 1.01
CA PRO A 487 -8.02 12.40 0.44
C PRO A 487 -7.29 11.72 -0.72
N VAL A 488 -6.34 12.41 -1.36
CA VAL A 488 -5.55 11.83 -2.47
C VAL A 488 -4.78 10.57 -2.05
N PHE A 489 -4.38 10.45 -0.78
CA PHE A 489 -3.64 9.29 -0.27
C PHE A 489 -4.49 8.03 -0.14
N ASN A 490 -5.82 8.17 -0.18
CA ASN A 490 -6.78 7.08 -0.20
C ASN A 490 -7.45 6.91 -1.58
N MET A 491 -6.97 7.59 -2.61
CA MET A 491 -7.42 7.37 -3.99
C MET A 491 -6.74 6.12 -4.55
N PRO A 492 -7.49 5.13 -5.06
CA PRO A 492 -6.88 3.98 -5.72
C PRO A 492 -6.07 4.37 -6.96
N ILE A 493 -4.93 3.70 -7.13
CA ILE A 493 -4.04 3.82 -8.27
C ILE A 493 -3.94 2.45 -8.94
N VAL A 494 -4.24 2.38 -10.24
CA VAL A 494 -4.00 1.20 -11.06
C VAL A 494 -2.91 1.47 -12.07
N VAL A 495 -1.88 0.63 -12.05
CA VAL A 495 -0.81 0.62 -13.05
C VAL A 495 -1.12 -0.47 -14.06
N ALA A 496 -1.32 -0.11 -15.32
CA ALA A 496 -1.49 -1.04 -16.43
C ALA A 496 -0.11 -1.40 -17.00
N ALA A 497 0.40 -2.55 -16.55
CA ALA A 497 1.69 -3.10 -16.95
C ALA A 497 1.57 -3.84 -18.28
N GLY A 498 2.22 -3.31 -19.30
CA GLY A 498 2.36 -3.92 -20.62
C GLY A 498 3.49 -4.95 -20.65
N LEU A 499 4.29 -4.91 -21.72
CA LEU A 499 5.30 -5.93 -22.02
C LEU A 499 6.70 -5.54 -21.53
N SER A 500 6.89 -4.31 -21.04
CA SER A 500 8.19 -3.78 -20.66
C SER A 500 8.35 -3.73 -19.14
N THR A 501 8.89 -4.81 -18.56
CA THR A 501 9.18 -4.90 -17.12
C THR A 501 10.08 -3.74 -16.64
N ASP A 502 11.02 -3.28 -17.46
CA ASP A 502 11.87 -2.12 -17.14
C ASP A 502 11.09 -0.80 -17.08
N SER A 503 10.11 -0.62 -17.96
CA SER A 503 9.25 0.57 -17.93
C SER A 503 8.39 0.55 -16.68
N LEU A 504 7.78 -0.59 -16.36
CA LEU A 504 7.07 -0.80 -15.10
C LEU A 504 7.95 -0.48 -13.88
N ARG A 505 9.20 -0.95 -13.87
CA ARG A 505 10.16 -0.66 -12.80
C ARG A 505 10.36 0.84 -12.62
N ILE A 506 10.63 1.58 -13.70
CA ILE A 506 10.83 3.04 -13.66
C ILE A 506 9.57 3.75 -13.16
N CYS A 507 8.40 3.29 -13.60
CA CYS A 507 7.11 3.79 -13.15
C CYS A 507 6.95 3.61 -11.63
N LEU A 508 7.19 2.40 -11.12
CA LEU A 508 7.11 2.09 -9.68
C LEU A 508 8.14 2.84 -8.85
N GLU A 509 9.37 3.02 -9.34
CA GLU A 509 10.38 3.86 -8.69
C GLU A 509 9.88 5.30 -8.55
N SER A 510 9.31 5.88 -9.63
CA SER A 510 8.77 7.25 -9.58
C SER A 510 7.50 7.39 -8.74
N LEU A 511 6.73 6.31 -8.55
CA LEU A 511 5.64 6.24 -7.59
C LEU A 511 6.18 6.31 -6.15
N MET A 512 7.22 5.53 -5.82
CA MET A 512 7.84 5.57 -4.49
C MET A 512 8.45 6.93 -4.16
N GLU A 513 8.79 7.75 -5.16
CA GLU A 513 9.26 9.13 -4.97
C GLU A 513 8.14 10.11 -4.55
N GLN A 514 6.86 9.72 -4.64
CA GLN A 514 5.72 10.58 -4.27
C GLN A 514 5.55 10.66 -2.75
N GLU A 515 5.38 11.88 -2.24
CA GLU A 515 5.17 12.09 -0.80
C GLU A 515 3.77 11.68 -0.35
N GLY A 516 3.69 10.89 0.72
CA GLY A 516 2.42 10.42 1.30
C GLY A 516 1.77 9.26 0.52
N LEU A 517 2.51 8.65 -0.42
CA LEU A 517 2.02 7.49 -1.17
C LEU A 517 1.62 6.34 -0.24
N ASN A 518 0.39 5.86 -0.40
CA ASN A 518 -0.11 4.65 0.26
C ASN A 518 -0.02 3.46 -0.70
N THR A 519 0.96 2.56 -0.50
CA THR A 519 1.16 1.41 -1.40
C THR A 519 0.01 0.41 -1.38
N GLN A 520 -0.84 0.41 -0.34
CA GLN A 520 -2.02 -0.46 -0.25
C GLN A 520 -3.14 -0.06 -1.23
N MET A 521 -3.11 1.18 -1.71
CA MET A 521 -4.04 1.71 -2.70
C MET A 521 -3.56 1.49 -4.14
N ILE A 522 -2.43 0.79 -4.33
CA ILE A 522 -1.84 0.55 -5.64
C ILE A 522 -2.05 -0.90 -6.06
N ILE A 523 -2.58 -1.09 -7.26
CA ILE A 523 -2.62 -2.39 -7.92
C ILE A 523 -1.88 -2.33 -9.27
N VAL A 524 -1.03 -3.31 -9.54
CA VAL A 524 -0.37 -3.50 -10.84
C VAL A 524 -1.12 -4.58 -11.58
N VAL A 525 -1.80 -4.21 -12.66
CA VAL A 525 -2.51 -5.15 -13.52
C VAL A 525 -1.62 -5.46 -14.71
N TYR A 526 -1.29 -6.75 -14.89
CA TYR A 526 -0.29 -7.18 -15.87
C TYR A 526 -0.78 -8.41 -16.64
N ASP A 527 -0.24 -8.62 -17.85
CA ASP A 527 -0.53 -9.84 -18.59
C ASP A 527 0.08 -11.07 -17.89
N LYS A 528 -0.74 -12.09 -17.62
CA LYS A 528 -0.34 -13.35 -16.98
C LYS A 528 0.84 -14.05 -17.67
N GLU A 529 1.10 -13.77 -18.95
CA GLU A 529 2.25 -14.28 -19.70
C GLU A 529 3.60 -13.70 -19.23
N TYR A 530 3.56 -12.62 -18.43
CA TYR A 530 4.72 -11.91 -17.88
C TYR A 530 4.73 -11.96 -16.34
N PRO A 531 4.91 -13.14 -15.72
CA PRO A 531 4.89 -13.30 -14.26
C PRO A 531 6.02 -12.56 -13.54
N GLU A 532 7.06 -12.14 -14.26
CA GLU A 532 8.12 -11.26 -13.75
C GLU A 532 7.55 -9.94 -13.17
N ASN A 533 6.45 -9.43 -13.75
CA ASN A 533 5.82 -8.20 -13.27
C ASN A 533 5.25 -8.36 -11.85
N ALA A 534 4.82 -9.56 -11.45
CA ALA A 534 4.39 -9.83 -10.08
C ALA A 534 5.58 -9.86 -9.10
N ASP A 535 6.67 -10.52 -9.49
CA ASP A 535 7.90 -10.55 -8.68
C ASP A 535 8.42 -9.11 -8.46
N LEU A 536 8.44 -8.30 -9.54
CA LEU A 536 8.87 -6.91 -9.49
C LEU A 536 7.94 -6.07 -8.59
N SER A 537 6.63 -6.14 -8.80
CA SER A 537 5.62 -5.43 -8.01
C SER A 537 5.76 -5.70 -6.50
N SER A 538 6.10 -6.93 -6.15
CA SER A 538 6.31 -7.33 -4.76
C SER A 538 7.48 -6.61 -4.10
N LEU A 539 8.55 -6.30 -4.84
CA LEU A 539 9.69 -5.54 -4.33
C LEU A 539 9.31 -4.11 -3.92
N PHE A 540 8.24 -3.58 -4.51
CA PHE A 540 7.71 -2.24 -4.26
C PHE A 540 6.55 -2.24 -3.25
N HIS A 541 6.24 -3.38 -2.64
CA HIS A 541 5.13 -3.54 -1.68
C HIS A 541 3.77 -3.13 -2.26
N VAL A 542 3.55 -3.38 -3.55
CA VAL A 542 2.27 -3.12 -4.24
C VAL A 542 1.61 -4.44 -4.67
N LYS A 543 0.28 -4.47 -4.63
CA LYS A 543 -0.49 -5.64 -5.06
C LYS A 543 -0.38 -5.80 -6.57
N SER A 544 -0.38 -7.04 -7.07
CA SER A 544 -0.40 -7.30 -8.51
C SER A 544 -1.50 -8.30 -8.87
N LEU A 545 -2.09 -8.14 -10.05
CA LEU A 545 -3.18 -8.96 -10.55
C LEU A 545 -2.90 -9.40 -12.00
N PRO A 546 -2.79 -10.72 -12.26
CA PRO A 546 -2.66 -11.22 -13.61
C PRO A 546 -3.99 -11.13 -14.36
N VAL A 547 -3.95 -10.67 -15.60
CA VAL A 547 -5.09 -10.66 -16.53
C VAL A 547 -4.70 -11.33 -17.85
N ASN A 548 -5.71 -11.72 -18.63
CA ASN A 548 -5.48 -12.27 -19.96
C ASN A 548 -5.62 -11.14 -20.98
N ALA A 549 -4.54 -10.44 -21.30
CA ALA A 549 -4.56 -9.26 -22.18
C ALA A 549 -4.23 -9.61 -23.65
N SER A 550 -4.53 -10.85 -24.07
CA SER A 550 -4.20 -11.41 -25.40
C SER A 550 -4.76 -10.62 -26.59
N ASP A 551 -5.69 -9.68 -26.35
CA ASP A 551 -6.30 -8.81 -27.36
C ASP A 551 -5.61 -7.42 -27.47
N GLY A 552 -4.49 -7.20 -26.78
CA GLY A 552 -3.64 -6.01 -26.93
C GLY A 552 -3.94 -4.85 -25.95
N TYR A 553 -3.41 -3.67 -26.26
CA TYR A 553 -3.37 -2.50 -25.36
C TYR A 553 -4.73 -2.13 -24.72
N ASN A 554 -5.80 -2.05 -25.52
CA ASN A 554 -7.11 -1.66 -25.00
C ASN A 554 -7.67 -2.69 -24.01
N SER A 555 -7.47 -3.98 -24.27
CA SER A 555 -7.90 -5.06 -23.37
C SER A 555 -7.20 -4.97 -22.02
N LEU A 556 -5.91 -4.62 -22.02
CA LEU A 556 -5.15 -4.40 -20.79
C LEU A 556 -5.71 -3.22 -19.97
N ILE A 557 -5.94 -2.06 -20.59
CA ILE A 557 -6.46 -0.88 -19.88
C ILE A 557 -7.90 -1.12 -19.37
N LEU A 558 -8.75 -1.77 -20.17
CA LEU A 558 -10.11 -2.13 -19.75
C LEU A 558 -10.10 -3.11 -18.58
N SER A 559 -9.21 -4.11 -18.62
CA SER A 559 -9.01 -5.05 -17.52
C SER A 559 -8.48 -4.34 -16.27
N ALA A 560 -7.59 -3.36 -16.43
CA ALA A 560 -7.05 -2.56 -15.35
C ALA A 560 -8.14 -1.72 -14.66
N LEU A 561 -8.96 -1.00 -15.43
CA LEU A 561 -10.10 -0.23 -14.92
C LEU A 561 -11.12 -1.12 -14.19
N SER A 562 -11.47 -2.25 -14.81
CA SER A 562 -12.40 -3.23 -14.22
C SER A 562 -11.87 -3.79 -12.89
N ALA A 563 -10.60 -4.21 -12.87
CA ALA A 563 -9.94 -4.73 -11.67
C ALA A 563 -9.88 -3.67 -10.57
N ALA A 564 -9.58 -2.41 -10.90
CA ALA A 564 -9.52 -1.34 -9.91
C ALA A 564 -10.87 -1.12 -9.21
N PHE A 565 -11.96 -0.99 -9.96
CA PHE A 565 -13.27 -0.76 -9.36
C PHE A 565 -13.86 -2.01 -8.67
N ALA A 566 -13.34 -3.21 -8.99
CA ALA A 566 -13.68 -4.45 -8.29
C ALA A 566 -12.92 -4.61 -6.96
N VAL A 567 -11.63 -4.31 -6.94
CA VAL A 567 -10.78 -4.35 -5.73
C VAL A 567 -11.16 -3.23 -4.75
N PHE A 568 -11.54 -2.08 -5.28
CA PHE A 568 -11.92 -0.90 -4.50
C PHE A 568 -13.39 -0.51 -4.77
N PRO A 569 -14.38 -1.28 -4.25
CA PRO A 569 -15.80 -1.10 -4.57
C PRO A 569 -16.37 0.24 -4.08
N SER A 570 -15.80 0.83 -3.02
CA SER A 570 -16.20 2.13 -2.49
C SER A 570 -15.59 3.33 -3.22
N ALA A 571 -14.63 3.10 -4.12
CA ALA A 571 -13.91 4.19 -4.78
C ALA A 571 -14.79 4.91 -5.79
N THR A 572 -14.90 6.24 -5.65
CA THR A 572 -15.63 7.12 -6.57
C THR A 572 -14.82 7.50 -7.81
N SER A 573 -13.49 7.38 -7.74
CA SER A 573 -12.55 7.62 -8.83
C SER A 573 -11.32 6.73 -8.69
N VAL A 574 -10.59 6.55 -9.79
CA VAL A 574 -9.32 5.81 -9.84
C VAL A 574 -8.30 6.59 -10.66
N ALA A 575 -7.04 6.62 -10.21
CA ALA A 575 -5.92 7.05 -11.04
C ALA A 575 -5.41 5.87 -11.88
N VAL A 576 -5.30 6.06 -13.17
CA VAL A 576 -4.73 5.10 -14.13
C VAL A 576 -3.35 5.59 -14.54
N ILE A 577 -2.39 4.66 -14.60
CA ILE A 577 -1.02 4.93 -15.04
C ILE A 577 -0.60 3.81 -16.01
N GLU A 578 -0.19 4.16 -17.23
CA GLU A 578 0.48 3.22 -18.14
C GLU A 578 1.94 2.97 -17.74
N GLU A 579 2.50 1.80 -18.10
CA GLU A 579 3.86 1.41 -17.71
C GLU A 579 4.99 2.30 -18.25
N ASP A 580 4.79 2.99 -19.38
CA ASP A 580 5.83 3.75 -20.09
C ASP A 580 6.05 5.15 -19.50
N ILE A 581 5.62 5.35 -18.26
CA ILE A 581 5.56 6.64 -17.59
C ILE A 581 6.55 6.73 -16.44
N ARG A 582 7.25 7.86 -16.37
CA ARG A 582 7.92 8.35 -15.16
C ARG A 582 7.14 9.55 -14.61
N LEU A 583 6.68 9.47 -13.36
CA LEU A 583 5.95 10.56 -12.71
C LEU A 583 6.88 11.73 -12.37
N SER A 584 6.37 12.96 -12.40
CA SER A 584 7.06 14.10 -11.81
C SER A 584 6.99 14.04 -10.27
N PRO A 585 7.92 14.69 -9.54
CA PRO A 585 7.93 14.67 -8.07
C PRO A 585 6.65 15.23 -7.41
N ASP A 586 5.91 16.07 -8.14
CA ASP A 586 4.67 16.73 -7.70
C ASP A 586 3.41 16.06 -8.26
N TRP A 587 3.48 14.88 -8.88
CA TRP A 587 2.30 14.24 -9.50
C TRP A 587 1.17 14.04 -8.49
N LEU A 588 1.45 13.47 -7.32
CA LEU A 588 0.44 13.27 -6.27
C LEU A 588 0.01 14.60 -5.61
N PHE A 589 0.89 15.60 -5.61
CA PHE A 589 0.62 16.96 -5.11
C PHE A 589 -0.25 17.79 -6.07
N TYR A 590 -0.16 17.54 -7.37
CA TYR A 590 -1.07 18.09 -8.38
C TYR A 590 -2.45 17.46 -8.22
N LEU A 591 -2.51 16.14 -8.01
CA LEU A 591 -3.77 15.43 -7.80
C LEU A 591 -4.46 15.80 -6.48
N SER A 592 -3.73 16.11 -5.40
CA SER A 592 -4.38 16.59 -4.17
C SER A 592 -5.16 17.89 -4.34
N GLN A 593 -4.72 18.76 -5.25
CA GLN A 593 -5.36 20.04 -5.50
C GLN A 593 -6.54 19.91 -6.49
N THR A 594 -6.46 18.97 -7.43
CA THR A 594 -7.45 18.78 -8.50
C THR A 594 -8.52 17.74 -8.19
N LEU A 595 -8.22 16.72 -7.37
CA LEU A 595 -9.17 15.69 -6.97
C LEU A 595 -10.40 16.25 -6.24
N PRO A 596 -10.29 17.22 -5.31
CA PRO A 596 -11.48 17.83 -4.69
C PRO A 596 -12.41 18.49 -5.70
N VAL A 597 -11.85 19.09 -6.77
CA VAL A 597 -12.64 19.70 -7.85
C VAL A 597 -13.32 18.62 -8.69
N LEU A 598 -12.62 17.54 -9.05
CA LEU A 598 -13.20 16.39 -9.75
C LEU A 598 -14.39 15.79 -8.99
N LEU A 599 -14.30 15.69 -7.66
CA LEU A 599 -15.34 15.10 -6.82
C LEU A 599 -16.53 16.04 -6.57
N ALA A 600 -16.30 17.36 -6.60
CA ALA A 600 -17.34 18.36 -6.34
C ALA A 600 -18.07 18.83 -7.61
N ASP A 601 -17.37 18.90 -8.74
CA ASP A 601 -17.89 19.44 -9.99
C ASP A 601 -18.34 18.33 -10.94
N ASN A 602 -19.66 18.12 -10.99
CA ASN A 602 -20.28 17.08 -11.82
C ASN A 602 -20.08 17.26 -13.33
N SER A 603 -19.57 18.40 -13.79
CA SER A 603 -19.25 18.63 -15.21
C SER A 603 -17.87 18.08 -15.60
N ILE A 604 -17.00 17.78 -14.64
CA ILE A 604 -15.65 17.25 -14.88
C ILE A 604 -15.66 15.74 -14.65
N ASP A 605 -15.20 14.97 -15.64
CA ASP A 605 -15.16 13.51 -15.55
C ASP A 605 -13.73 12.96 -15.41
N VAL A 606 -12.73 13.74 -15.84
CA VAL A 606 -11.33 13.30 -15.95
C VAL A 606 -10.37 14.39 -15.50
N VAL A 607 -9.33 14.01 -14.75
CA VAL A 607 -8.14 14.85 -14.53
C VAL A 607 -6.99 14.24 -15.29
N GLN A 608 -6.50 14.91 -16.32
CA GLN A 608 -5.33 14.48 -17.07
C GLN A 608 -4.07 15.01 -16.39
N THR A 609 -2.98 14.25 -16.47
CA THR A 609 -1.67 14.68 -15.97
C THR A 609 -0.68 14.98 -17.10
N PHE A 610 -1.09 14.74 -18.35
CA PHE A 610 -0.33 14.97 -19.56
C PHE A 610 -1.02 16.03 -20.42
N ASN A 611 -0.28 17.08 -20.78
CA ASN A 611 -0.73 18.07 -21.76
C ASN A 611 -0.20 17.67 -23.15
N PRO A 612 -1.04 17.34 -24.15
CA PRO A 612 -0.59 16.97 -25.50
C PRO A 612 0.18 18.09 -26.23
N SER A 613 -0.14 19.34 -25.92
CA SER A 613 0.54 20.53 -26.45
C SER A 613 1.61 21.09 -25.49
N GLY A 614 1.99 20.32 -24.45
CA GLY A 614 2.97 20.70 -23.44
C GLY A 614 4.43 20.72 -23.90
N PHE A 615 4.75 21.40 -25.01
CA PHE A 615 6.12 21.55 -25.50
C PHE A 615 6.84 22.73 -24.84
N MET A 616 8.18 22.73 -24.85
CA MET A 616 8.99 23.76 -24.18
C MET A 616 8.70 25.22 -24.57
N ASP A 617 8.03 25.45 -25.69
CA ASP A 617 7.68 26.80 -26.17
C ASP A 617 6.17 27.08 -26.21
N THR A 618 5.36 26.12 -25.80
CA THR A 618 3.90 26.20 -25.73
C THR A 618 3.37 25.79 -24.35
N SER A 619 4.26 25.56 -23.40
CA SER A 619 3.96 25.25 -22.00
C SER A 619 5.12 25.68 -21.11
N GLY A 620 4.81 26.32 -19.98
CA GLY A 620 5.82 26.86 -19.08
C GLY A 620 5.31 27.38 -17.73
N ASP A 621 4.00 27.35 -17.46
CA ASP A 621 3.45 27.77 -16.17
C ASP A 621 3.02 26.54 -15.34
N PRO A 622 3.84 26.10 -14.35
CA PRO A 622 3.51 24.94 -13.54
C PRO A 622 2.34 25.17 -12.58
N SER A 623 1.84 26.40 -12.41
CA SER A 623 0.67 26.70 -11.57
C SER A 623 -0.66 26.63 -12.35
N GLN A 624 -0.60 26.66 -13.68
CA GLN A 624 -1.79 26.76 -14.50
C GLN A 624 -2.45 25.40 -14.77
N VAL A 625 -3.79 25.38 -14.66
CA VAL A 625 -4.66 24.27 -15.04
C VAL A 625 -5.71 24.78 -16.01
N TYR A 626 -6.01 23.99 -17.04
CA TYR A 626 -7.02 24.27 -18.03
C TYR A 626 -8.26 23.41 -17.77
N ARG A 627 -9.44 24.01 -17.82
CA ARG A 627 -10.67 23.28 -18.10
C ARG A 627 -10.74 23.12 -19.61
N ILE A 628 -11.03 21.92 -20.09
CA ILE A 628 -11.19 21.63 -21.51
C ILE A 628 -12.44 20.76 -21.72
N GLU A 629 -12.96 20.82 -22.93
CA GLU A 629 -13.98 19.89 -23.41
C GLU A 629 -13.34 18.50 -23.65
N PHE A 630 -13.99 17.66 -24.47
CA PHE A 630 -13.56 16.30 -24.66
C PHE A 630 -12.12 16.20 -25.20
N GLN A 631 -11.28 15.51 -24.43
CA GLN A 631 -9.98 15.01 -24.84
C GLN A 631 -9.82 13.59 -24.29
N PRO A 632 -9.51 12.58 -25.13
CA PRO A 632 -9.24 11.23 -24.68
C PRO A 632 -8.19 11.20 -23.56
N PRO A 633 -8.39 10.37 -22.53
CA PRO A 633 -7.38 10.16 -21.50
C PRO A 633 -6.07 9.61 -22.09
N LEU A 634 -4.94 10.21 -21.69
CA LEU A 634 -3.61 9.94 -22.24
C LEU A 634 -2.63 9.57 -21.12
N TYR A 635 -2.06 8.35 -21.19
CA TYR A 635 -0.97 7.85 -20.34
C TYR A 635 -1.28 7.79 -18.84
N SER A 636 -1.45 8.93 -18.16
CA SER A 636 -1.85 8.99 -16.76
C SER A 636 -2.93 10.02 -16.51
N TYR A 637 -4.00 9.57 -15.85
CA TYR A 637 -5.20 10.35 -15.62
C TYR A 637 -6.00 9.79 -14.44
N VAL A 638 -6.89 10.60 -13.86
CA VAL A 638 -7.90 10.17 -12.89
C VAL A 638 -9.26 10.17 -13.59
N ILE A 639 -10.02 9.09 -13.45
CA ILE A 639 -11.36 8.94 -14.01
C ILE A 639 -12.38 8.60 -12.93
N THR A 640 -13.59 9.16 -13.04
CA THR A 640 -14.69 8.84 -12.12
C THR A 640 -15.32 7.47 -12.42
N ARG A 641 -15.79 6.79 -11.37
CA ARG A 641 -16.60 5.56 -11.48
C ARG A 641 -17.83 5.81 -12.35
N LYS A 642 -18.50 6.95 -12.15
CA LYS A 642 -19.65 7.38 -12.94
C LYS A 642 -19.33 7.31 -14.43
N LYS A 643 -18.22 7.92 -14.86
CA LYS A 643 -17.84 7.94 -16.28
C LYS A 643 -17.50 6.55 -16.80
N TYR A 644 -16.74 5.76 -16.03
CA TYR A 644 -16.43 4.37 -16.37
C TYR A 644 -17.69 3.52 -16.56
N GLU A 645 -18.66 3.58 -15.65
CA GLU A 645 -19.88 2.78 -15.71
C GLU A 645 -20.82 3.21 -16.85
N GLN A 646 -20.88 4.51 -17.15
CA GLN A 646 -21.74 5.07 -18.19
C GLN A 646 -21.21 4.84 -19.61
N GLU A 647 -19.90 4.99 -19.84
CA GLU A 647 -19.36 5.06 -21.20
C GLU A 647 -18.33 3.99 -21.53
N ILE A 648 -17.80 3.25 -20.55
CA ILE A 648 -16.76 2.22 -20.77
C ILE A 648 -17.28 0.81 -20.47
N LYS A 649 -17.76 0.54 -19.25
CA LYS A 649 -18.00 -0.80 -18.72
C LYS A 649 -18.88 -1.70 -19.59
N TYR A 650 -19.89 -1.11 -20.23
CA TYR A 650 -20.87 -1.85 -21.04
C TYR A 650 -20.85 -1.44 -22.52
N ASN A 651 -19.85 -0.67 -22.95
CA ASN A 651 -19.77 -0.15 -24.31
C ASN A 651 -18.57 -0.76 -25.05
N SER A 652 -18.83 -1.74 -25.92
CA SER A 652 -17.78 -2.37 -26.73
C SER A 652 -17.15 -1.44 -27.78
N GLU A 653 -17.84 -0.36 -28.16
CA GLU A 653 -17.36 0.58 -29.18
C GLU A 653 -16.46 1.68 -28.63
N CYS A 654 -16.56 1.99 -27.32
CA CYS A 654 -15.83 3.08 -26.66
C CYS A 654 -14.32 3.05 -26.89
N CYS A 655 -13.81 1.83 -27.07
CA CYS A 655 -12.41 1.50 -26.83
C CYS A 655 -11.94 0.47 -27.88
N SER A 656 -12.48 0.57 -29.10
CA SER A 656 -12.23 -0.37 -30.21
C SER A 656 -10.90 -0.13 -30.94
N LYS A 657 -10.31 1.07 -30.78
CA LYS A 657 -9.01 1.44 -31.36
C LYS A 657 -8.05 1.92 -30.29
N PRO A 658 -6.76 1.54 -30.33
CA PRO A 658 -5.77 2.00 -29.36
C PRO A 658 -5.75 3.51 -29.23
N GLY A 659 -5.90 4.01 -28.00
CA GLY A 659 -5.91 5.44 -27.69
C GLY A 659 -7.17 6.21 -28.10
N GLN A 660 -8.09 5.64 -28.88
CA GLN A 660 -9.29 6.37 -29.30
C GLN A 660 -10.46 6.08 -28.38
N TRP A 661 -10.35 6.57 -27.13
CA TRP A 661 -11.42 6.53 -26.12
C TRP A 661 -12.54 7.48 -26.54
N LEU A 662 -13.69 6.95 -26.98
CA LEU A 662 -14.86 7.76 -27.33
C LEU A 662 -15.60 8.17 -26.05
N MET A 663 -15.23 9.33 -25.49
CA MET A 663 -15.91 9.97 -24.35
C MET A 663 -16.46 11.35 -24.71
N SER A 664 -17.16 11.45 -25.83
CA SER A 664 -17.52 12.72 -26.50
C SER A 664 -18.24 13.76 -25.63
N SER A 665 -18.81 13.37 -24.48
CA SER A 665 -19.50 14.25 -23.53
C SER A 665 -18.62 14.74 -22.35
N SER A 666 -17.39 14.25 -22.21
CA SER A 666 -16.58 14.52 -21.00
C SER A 666 -15.91 15.88 -21.05
N SER A 667 -15.85 16.57 -19.91
CA SER A 667 -14.89 17.67 -19.70
C SER A 667 -13.75 17.21 -18.80
N SER A 668 -12.58 17.81 -19.00
CA SER A 668 -11.36 17.43 -18.28
C SER A 668 -10.63 18.63 -17.68
N LEU A 669 -9.86 18.37 -16.62
CA LEU A 669 -8.78 19.24 -16.20
C LEU A 669 -7.45 18.76 -16.82
N VAL A 670 -6.63 19.70 -17.29
CA VAL A 670 -5.30 19.42 -17.85
C VAL A 670 -4.31 20.46 -17.33
N PRO A 671 -3.12 20.10 -16.83
CA PRO A 671 -2.13 21.09 -16.43
C PRO A 671 -1.50 21.76 -17.65
N ASP A 672 -0.99 22.99 -17.54
CA ASP A 672 -0.15 23.55 -18.60
C ASP A 672 1.15 22.76 -18.74
N VAL A 673 1.89 22.59 -17.64
CA VAL A 673 3.11 21.77 -17.56
C VAL A 673 2.75 20.35 -17.15
N SER A 674 3.17 19.36 -17.95
CA SER A 674 2.84 17.95 -17.67
C SER A 674 3.45 17.46 -16.36
N ARG A 675 2.73 16.58 -15.65
CA ARG A 675 3.18 15.91 -14.40
C ARG A 675 3.75 14.51 -14.63
N ILE A 676 3.98 14.18 -15.89
CA ILE A 676 4.55 12.91 -16.30
C ILE A 676 5.55 13.11 -17.44
N PHE A 677 6.49 12.19 -17.53
CA PHE A 677 7.37 11.99 -18.67
C PHE A 677 7.06 10.62 -19.28
N VAL A 678 6.88 10.57 -20.60
CA VAL A 678 6.61 9.32 -21.31
C VAL A 678 7.88 8.87 -22.03
N SER A 679 8.30 7.63 -21.77
CA SER A 679 9.42 6.98 -22.45
C SER A 679 8.97 6.48 -23.82
N HIS A 680 9.12 7.30 -24.86
CA HIS A 680 8.68 6.96 -26.21
C HIS A 680 9.77 6.20 -27.00
N SER A 681 9.39 5.08 -27.62
CA SER A 681 10.16 4.37 -28.63
C SER A 681 9.43 4.43 -29.97
N SER A 682 10.15 4.77 -31.04
CA SER A 682 9.62 4.80 -32.41
C SER A 682 9.59 3.43 -33.09
N LEU A 683 9.99 2.36 -32.39
CA LEU A 683 10.01 0.99 -32.89
C LEU A 683 8.64 0.32 -32.66
N GLY A 684 7.82 0.26 -33.71
CA GLY A 684 6.49 -0.38 -33.71
C GLY A 684 5.40 0.56 -34.23
N ASP A 685 4.18 0.05 -34.36
CA ASP A 685 3.01 0.90 -34.62
C ASP A 685 2.70 1.70 -33.35
N PRO A 686 2.82 3.04 -33.38
CA PRO A 686 2.75 3.82 -32.16
C PRO A 686 1.28 3.92 -31.71
N LYS A 687 1.03 3.69 -30.40
CA LYS A 687 -0.30 3.80 -29.77
C LYS A 687 -0.97 5.16 -30.07
N TRP A 688 -0.13 6.19 -30.18
CA TRP A 688 -0.48 7.58 -30.44
C TRP A 688 0.46 8.15 -31.50
N SER A 689 0.11 9.27 -32.13
CA SER A 689 0.98 9.87 -33.16
C SER A 689 2.37 10.19 -32.60
N ASN A 690 3.41 9.84 -33.36
CA ASN A 690 4.81 10.23 -33.08
C ASN A 690 4.96 11.76 -32.95
N ALA A 691 4.01 12.54 -33.47
CA ALA A 691 3.94 13.99 -33.30
C ALA A 691 3.89 14.44 -31.83
N LEU A 692 3.50 13.58 -30.89
CA LEU A 692 3.60 13.87 -29.44
C LEU A 692 5.06 13.95 -28.96
N PHE A 693 6.02 13.33 -29.64
CA PHE A 693 7.38 13.18 -29.11
C PHE A 693 8.48 13.69 -30.06
N VAL A 694 8.12 14.32 -31.17
CA VAL A 694 9.07 14.94 -32.12
C VAL A 694 9.76 16.19 -31.57
N ARG A 695 9.28 16.74 -30.45
CA ARG A 695 9.74 17.99 -29.86
C ARG A 695 9.92 17.86 -28.35
N PRO A 696 10.87 18.59 -27.75
CA PRO A 696 11.09 18.54 -26.31
C PRO A 696 9.89 19.07 -25.54
N ARG A 697 9.57 18.42 -24.42
CA ARG A 697 8.37 18.66 -23.62
C ARG A 697 8.70 19.28 -22.26
N SER A 698 7.77 20.08 -21.75
CA SER A 698 7.83 20.64 -20.41
C SER A 698 7.27 19.64 -19.39
N VAL A 699 8.03 19.37 -18.34
CA VAL A 699 7.64 18.48 -17.24
C VAL A 699 7.94 19.17 -15.92
N SER A 700 7.00 19.07 -14.98
CA SER A 700 7.14 19.65 -13.65
C SER A 700 8.28 18.99 -12.87
N ARG A 701 8.86 19.73 -11.92
CA ARG A 701 10.04 19.30 -11.16
C ARG A 701 9.89 19.43 -9.64
N GLU A 702 8.91 20.19 -9.19
CA GLU A 702 8.73 20.51 -7.78
C GLU A 702 7.25 20.81 -7.46
N ASN A 703 6.92 20.74 -6.17
CA ASN A 703 5.57 21.00 -5.69
C ASN A 703 5.16 22.44 -6.00
N THR A 704 4.15 22.58 -6.86
CA THR A 704 3.63 23.89 -7.28
C THR A 704 2.19 24.07 -6.81
N ILE A 705 1.91 25.18 -6.14
CA ILE A 705 0.55 25.58 -5.79
C ILE A 705 -0.17 26.07 -7.06
N LEU A 706 -1.35 25.51 -7.32
CA LEU A 706 -2.10 25.78 -8.54
C LEU A 706 -2.94 27.06 -8.41
N ASN A 707 -3.10 27.77 -9.52
CA ASN A 707 -4.04 28.89 -9.63
C ASN A 707 -5.47 28.42 -9.34
N ARG A 708 -6.31 29.26 -8.74
CA ARG A 708 -7.64 28.84 -8.28
C ARG A 708 -8.75 28.99 -9.34
N ASP A 709 -8.41 29.49 -10.53
CA ASP A 709 -9.38 29.78 -11.60
C ASP A 709 -10.11 28.52 -12.10
N TYR A 710 -9.45 27.35 -12.11
CA TYR A 710 -10.07 26.10 -12.57
C TYR A 710 -11.12 25.50 -11.62
N GLN A 711 -11.22 25.99 -10.37
CA GLN A 711 -12.02 25.38 -9.30
C GLN A 711 -13.53 25.31 -9.59
N SER A 712 -14.04 26.16 -10.49
CA SER A 712 -15.42 26.09 -10.99
C SER A 712 -15.48 26.63 -12.42
N GLU A 713 -16.52 26.23 -13.17
CA GLU A 713 -16.76 26.76 -14.52
C GLU A 713 -16.90 28.29 -14.52
N GLU A 714 -17.65 28.85 -13.58
CA GLU A 714 -17.86 30.30 -13.47
C GLU A 714 -16.57 31.07 -13.18
N ALA A 715 -15.75 30.59 -12.23
CA ALA A 715 -14.46 31.22 -11.93
C ALA A 715 -13.51 31.17 -13.14
N TYR A 716 -13.52 30.05 -13.86
CA TYR A 716 -12.68 29.85 -15.03
C TYR A 716 -13.11 30.76 -16.19
N ASP A 717 -14.41 30.83 -16.48
CA ASP A 717 -15.01 31.71 -17.48
C ASP A 717 -14.69 33.18 -17.19
N ASN A 718 -14.86 33.62 -15.93
CA ASN A 718 -14.55 34.99 -15.52
C ASN A 718 -13.07 35.33 -15.67
N SER A 719 -12.18 34.42 -15.25
CA SER A 719 -10.73 34.57 -15.42
C SER A 719 -10.34 34.67 -16.90
N LEU A 720 -10.90 33.80 -17.74
CA LEU A 720 -10.64 33.74 -19.17
C LEU A 720 -11.13 35.02 -19.88
N ALA A 721 -12.35 35.46 -19.60
CA ALA A 721 -12.90 36.70 -20.14
C ALA A 721 -12.06 37.92 -19.73
N SER A 722 -11.67 38.01 -18.46
CA SER A 722 -10.83 39.12 -17.98
C SER A 722 -9.49 39.19 -18.71
N GLN A 723 -8.83 38.05 -18.92
CA GLN A 723 -7.55 37.99 -19.63
C GLN A 723 -7.69 38.33 -21.12
N ILE A 724 -8.72 37.80 -21.79
CA ILE A 724 -8.97 38.04 -23.22
C ILE A 724 -9.36 39.49 -23.51
N VAL A 725 -10.17 40.11 -22.65
CA VAL A 725 -10.61 41.50 -22.83
C VAL A 725 -9.46 42.48 -22.66
N ALA A 726 -8.55 42.23 -21.70
CA ALA A 726 -7.42 43.12 -21.41
C ALA A 726 -6.23 42.95 -22.39
N ALA A 727 -6.16 41.82 -23.10
CA ALA A 727 -5.02 41.49 -23.94
C ALA A 727 -5.01 42.23 -25.29
N PRO A 728 -3.83 42.65 -25.79
CA PRO A 728 -3.66 43.10 -27.16
C PRO A 728 -3.98 41.98 -28.16
N ARG A 729 -4.41 42.36 -29.37
CA ARG A 729 -4.92 41.45 -30.39
C ARG A 729 -4.04 41.40 -31.63
N LEU A 730 -3.90 40.21 -32.22
CA LEU A 730 -3.26 39.97 -33.50
C LEU A 730 -4.15 39.07 -34.36
N SER A 731 -4.36 39.41 -35.62
CA SER A 731 -5.07 38.50 -36.53
C SER A 731 -4.18 37.31 -36.89
N LEU A 732 -4.72 36.08 -36.88
CA LEU A 732 -3.99 34.89 -37.33
C LEU A 732 -3.47 35.04 -38.76
N SER A 733 -4.18 35.76 -39.63
CA SER A 733 -3.72 36.05 -41.01
C SER A 733 -2.50 36.96 -41.08
N ALA A 734 -2.22 37.73 -40.02
CA ALA A 734 -1.06 38.60 -39.90
C ALA A 734 0.12 37.92 -39.16
N VAL A 735 -0.08 36.70 -38.64
CA VAL A 735 0.98 35.94 -37.96
C VAL A 735 1.89 35.29 -38.99
N GLU A 736 3.17 35.63 -38.94
CA GLU A 736 4.22 34.92 -39.67
C GLU A 736 4.68 33.73 -38.84
N CYS A 737 4.35 32.51 -39.28
CA CYS A 737 4.64 31.28 -38.51
C CYS A 737 6.12 31.06 -38.18
N GLY A 738 7.06 31.61 -38.96
CA GLY A 738 8.50 31.55 -38.62
C GLY A 738 8.93 32.58 -37.56
N ALA A 739 8.10 33.57 -37.27
CA ALA A 739 8.43 34.73 -36.45
C ALA A 739 7.39 35.02 -35.34
N TRP A 740 6.37 34.18 -35.16
CA TRP A 740 5.24 34.43 -34.25
C TRP A 740 5.67 34.79 -32.83
N LYS A 741 6.72 34.16 -32.29
CA LYS A 741 7.25 34.49 -30.94
C LYS A 741 7.75 35.93 -30.85
N ARG A 742 8.45 36.41 -31.89
CA ARG A 742 8.91 37.80 -31.98
C ARG A 742 7.72 38.74 -32.13
N GLN A 743 6.76 38.42 -32.99
CA GLN A 743 5.55 39.23 -33.17
C GLN A 743 4.73 39.35 -31.87
N ILE A 744 4.60 38.26 -31.11
CA ILE A 744 3.96 38.29 -29.79
C ILE A 744 4.72 39.22 -28.83
N ALA A 745 6.06 39.12 -28.77
CA ALA A 745 6.88 39.99 -27.93
C ALA A 745 6.74 41.48 -28.32
N ASP A 746 6.68 41.78 -29.62
CA ASP A 746 6.52 43.13 -30.15
C ASP A 746 5.15 43.75 -29.80
N VAL A 747 4.11 42.92 -29.75
CA VAL A 747 2.75 43.33 -29.36
C VAL A 747 2.63 43.51 -27.85
N ILE A 748 3.35 42.70 -27.07
CA ILE A 748 3.25 42.70 -25.61
C ILE A 748 4.08 43.81 -24.97
N SER A 749 5.31 44.01 -25.44
CA SER A 749 6.27 44.95 -24.83
C SER A 749 5.70 46.36 -24.60
N PRO A 750 4.94 46.98 -25.55
CA PRO A 750 4.34 48.30 -25.33
C PRO A 750 3.15 48.30 -24.36
N SER A 751 2.47 47.16 -24.21
CA SER A 751 1.23 47.02 -23.44
C SER A 751 1.44 46.61 -21.98
N ASN A 752 2.65 46.12 -21.64
CA ASN A 752 2.95 45.47 -20.37
C ASN A 752 1.94 44.36 -20.00
N SER A 753 1.33 43.72 -21.00
CA SER A 753 0.35 42.65 -20.85
C SER A 753 1.05 41.31 -20.62
N THR A 754 0.47 40.45 -19.80
CA THR A 754 0.92 39.05 -19.64
C THR A 754 0.21 38.10 -20.60
N SER A 755 -0.66 38.63 -21.45
CA SER A 755 -1.56 37.89 -22.33
C SER A 755 -1.61 38.48 -23.73
N VAL A 756 -1.87 37.67 -24.74
CA VAL A 756 -2.13 38.09 -26.13
C VAL A 756 -3.26 37.25 -26.72
N VAL A 757 -4.12 37.89 -27.52
CA VAL A 757 -5.22 37.23 -28.23
C VAL A 757 -4.91 37.17 -29.72
N ILE A 758 -4.95 35.96 -30.27
CA ILE A 758 -4.84 35.68 -31.70
C ILE A 758 -6.24 35.40 -32.24
N THR A 759 -6.75 36.26 -33.12
CA THR A 759 -8.10 36.10 -33.68
C THR A 759 -8.08 35.16 -34.89
N SER A 760 -8.95 34.15 -34.90
CA SER A 760 -9.16 33.27 -36.06
C SER A 760 -10.47 33.58 -36.77
N GLY A 761 -10.49 33.49 -38.09
CA GLY A 761 -11.72 33.74 -38.89
C GLY A 761 -12.73 32.58 -38.86
N SER A 762 -12.32 31.36 -38.49
CA SER A 762 -13.17 30.16 -38.41
C SER A 762 -13.14 29.52 -37.01
N GLU A 763 -14.14 28.65 -36.76
CA GLU A 763 -14.25 27.81 -35.56
C GLU A 763 -13.25 26.64 -35.58
N PHE A 764 -12.94 26.06 -34.41
CA PHE A 764 -11.94 24.98 -34.30
C PHE A 764 -12.44 23.60 -34.76
N SER A 765 -13.69 23.48 -35.22
CA SER A 765 -14.14 22.29 -35.96
C SER A 765 -13.48 22.16 -37.34
N ASP A 766 -12.93 23.26 -37.88
CA ASP A 766 -12.24 23.29 -39.17
C ASP A 766 -10.85 22.62 -39.11
N VAL A 767 -10.73 21.49 -39.82
CA VAL A 767 -9.48 20.73 -39.95
C VAL A 767 -8.33 21.58 -40.52
N ALA A 768 -8.61 22.50 -41.45
CA ALA A 768 -7.61 23.37 -42.04
C ALA A 768 -7.07 24.40 -41.03
N LEU A 769 -7.94 24.96 -40.20
CA LEU A 769 -7.52 25.84 -39.10
C LEU A 769 -6.64 25.08 -38.12
N ARG A 770 -7.06 23.89 -37.69
CA ARG A 770 -6.29 23.07 -36.75
C ARG A 770 -4.91 22.68 -37.31
N ALA A 771 -4.84 22.35 -38.59
CA ALA A 771 -3.57 22.09 -39.29
C ALA A 771 -2.68 23.34 -39.36
N LEU A 772 -3.27 24.52 -39.59
CA LEU A 772 -2.54 25.79 -39.57
C LEU A 772 -1.96 26.08 -38.18
N LEU A 773 -2.74 25.92 -37.11
CA LEU A 773 -2.29 26.15 -35.74
C LEU A 773 -1.14 25.21 -35.36
N SER A 774 -1.25 23.93 -35.71
CA SER A 774 -0.18 22.96 -35.49
C SER A 774 1.09 23.35 -36.24
N ARG A 775 1.00 23.75 -37.51
CA ARG A 775 2.15 24.21 -38.29
C ARG A 775 2.76 25.51 -37.78
N CYS A 776 1.92 26.44 -37.30
CA CYS A 776 2.35 27.79 -36.95
C CYS A 776 2.94 27.87 -35.54
N PHE A 777 2.20 27.36 -34.55
CA PHE A 777 2.54 27.43 -33.14
C PHE A 777 3.16 26.13 -32.62
N GLY A 778 3.08 25.04 -33.39
CA GLY A 778 3.60 23.74 -32.98
C GLY A 778 2.67 22.99 -32.02
N LEU A 779 1.39 23.37 -31.93
CA LEU A 779 0.41 22.67 -31.10
C LEU A 779 0.17 21.26 -31.60
N TYR A 780 -0.14 20.33 -30.69
CA TYR A 780 -0.45 18.96 -31.07
C TYR A 780 -1.80 18.89 -31.79
N LEU A 781 -1.84 18.09 -32.84
CA LEU A 781 -3.03 17.85 -33.63
C LEU A 781 -3.28 16.35 -33.76
N ASP A 782 -4.46 15.92 -33.31
CA ASP A 782 -5.01 14.62 -33.65
C ASP A 782 -5.99 14.74 -34.83
N GLN A 783 -6.08 13.73 -35.69
CA GLN A 783 -6.99 13.77 -36.83
C GLN A 783 -8.46 13.57 -36.42
N HIS A 784 -8.71 13.05 -35.23
CA HIS A 784 -10.05 12.62 -34.80
C HIS A 784 -10.68 13.53 -33.75
N PHE A 785 -9.90 14.22 -32.92
CA PHE A 785 -10.41 15.07 -31.83
C PHE A 785 -9.54 16.32 -31.63
N ALA A 786 -10.16 17.43 -31.22
CA ALA A 786 -9.42 18.64 -30.87
C ALA A 786 -8.78 18.49 -29.48
N THR A 787 -7.60 19.09 -29.28
CA THR A 787 -6.91 19.06 -27.97
C THR A 787 -6.82 20.45 -27.40
N GLY A 788 -6.97 20.57 -26.08
CA GLY A 788 -6.84 21.85 -25.39
C GLY A 788 -7.91 22.89 -25.72
N VAL A 789 -9.10 22.48 -26.20
CA VAL A 789 -10.20 23.40 -26.55
C VAL A 789 -11.17 23.51 -25.39
N TYR A 790 -11.59 24.75 -25.09
CA TYR A 790 -12.65 25.05 -24.13
C TYR A 790 -13.53 26.16 -24.70
N LYS A 791 -14.82 25.90 -24.94
CA LYS A 791 -15.78 26.88 -25.49
C LYS A 791 -15.23 27.62 -26.72
N GLN A 792 -14.66 26.87 -27.66
CA GLN A 792 -13.99 27.41 -28.87
C GLN A 792 -12.79 28.33 -28.57
N ILE A 793 -12.07 28.12 -27.47
CA ILE A 793 -10.84 28.85 -27.13
C ILE A 793 -9.71 27.84 -26.91
N ILE A 794 -8.55 28.11 -27.48
CA ILE A 794 -7.30 27.40 -27.18
C ILE A 794 -6.41 28.32 -26.37
N ARG A 795 -5.89 27.81 -25.25
CA ARG A 795 -4.93 28.51 -24.39
C ARG A 795 -3.63 27.73 -24.32
N PHE A 796 -2.51 28.43 -24.41
CA PHE A 796 -1.18 27.87 -24.16
C PHE A 796 -0.23 28.95 -23.62
N VAL A 797 0.95 28.57 -23.13
CA VAL A 797 1.94 29.50 -22.56
C VAL A 797 3.20 29.53 -23.40
N SER A 798 3.65 30.72 -23.81
CA SER A 798 4.92 30.90 -24.52
C SER A 798 5.77 31.95 -23.81
N SER A 799 6.94 31.58 -23.29
CA SER A 799 7.84 32.53 -22.60
C SER A 799 7.14 33.36 -21.51
N SER A 800 6.35 32.69 -20.66
CA SER A 800 5.55 33.30 -19.58
C SER A 800 4.40 34.21 -20.04
N VAL A 801 4.08 34.21 -21.33
CA VAL A 801 2.92 34.88 -21.90
C VAL A 801 1.79 33.88 -22.13
N HIS A 802 0.58 34.20 -21.67
CA HIS A 802 -0.61 33.45 -22.05
C HIS A 802 -1.06 33.83 -23.46
N VAL A 803 -1.10 32.85 -24.36
CA VAL A 803 -1.59 33.01 -25.72
C VAL A 803 -2.97 32.41 -25.82
N PHE A 804 -3.94 33.22 -26.23
CA PHE A 804 -5.32 32.81 -26.47
C PHE A 804 -5.59 32.82 -27.96
N ILE A 805 -6.05 31.71 -28.52
CA ILE A 805 -6.57 31.68 -29.89
C ILE A 805 -8.09 31.66 -29.79
N VAL A 806 -8.73 32.68 -30.37
CA VAL A 806 -10.16 32.94 -30.21
C VAL A 806 -10.79 33.23 -31.58
N PRO A 807 -11.85 32.52 -31.99
CA PRO A 807 -12.60 32.86 -33.19
C PRO A 807 -13.26 34.24 -33.08
N GLU A 808 -13.29 35.00 -34.18
CA GLU A 808 -13.90 36.34 -34.22
C GLU A 808 -15.39 36.34 -33.83
N VAL A 809 -16.10 35.24 -34.12
CA VAL A 809 -17.51 35.03 -33.74
C VAL A 809 -17.69 35.03 -32.21
N VAL A 810 -16.71 34.53 -31.45
CA VAL A 810 -16.73 34.52 -29.98
C VAL A 810 -16.51 35.92 -29.41
N LEU A 811 -15.76 36.78 -30.11
CA LEU A 811 -15.47 38.15 -29.67
C LEU A 811 -16.58 39.16 -30.00
N THR A 812 -17.42 38.88 -30.99
CA THR A 812 -18.46 39.79 -31.50
C THR A 812 -19.80 39.66 -30.79
N THR A 813 -20.00 38.61 -29.99
CA THR A 813 -21.17 38.42 -29.13
C THR A 813 -21.05 39.30 -27.86
N SER A 814 -21.25 40.60 -28.04
CA SER A 814 -21.04 41.63 -27.02
C SER A 814 -22.05 41.59 -25.86
N GLY A 815 -21.54 41.59 -24.62
CA GLY A 815 -22.23 42.14 -23.44
C GLY A 815 -22.94 41.12 -22.54
N SER A 816 -22.34 40.85 -21.37
CA SER A 816 -22.84 39.99 -20.27
C SER A 816 -22.92 38.48 -20.51
N SER A 817 -22.69 38.00 -21.74
CA SER A 817 -22.94 36.62 -22.15
C SER A 817 -21.78 35.98 -22.92
N PHE A 818 -20.53 36.34 -22.63
CA PHE A 818 -19.33 35.86 -23.34
C PHE A 818 -19.28 34.32 -23.52
N PHE A 819 -19.96 33.56 -22.65
CA PHE A 819 -20.00 32.09 -22.67
C PHE A 819 -21.41 31.45 -22.66
N LYS A 820 -22.51 32.22 -22.82
CA LYS A 820 -23.88 31.68 -22.74
C LYS A 820 -24.43 31.11 -24.06
N ALA A 821 -23.70 31.19 -25.17
CA ALA A 821 -24.24 30.89 -26.49
C ALA A 821 -23.93 29.47 -27.05
N THR A 822 -23.13 28.64 -26.39
CA THR A 822 -22.67 27.35 -26.95
C THR A 822 -23.30 26.08 -26.37
N THR A 823 -24.33 26.17 -25.53
CA THR A 823 -25.02 25.00 -24.94
C THR A 823 -25.93 24.21 -25.91
N ASN A 824 -25.82 24.39 -27.23
CA ASN A 824 -26.54 23.55 -28.19
C ASN A 824 -25.72 22.31 -28.55
N ASN A 825 -26.05 21.24 -27.83
CA ASN A 825 -25.59 19.85 -27.91
C ASN A 825 -25.82 19.16 -29.27
N SER A 826 -25.37 19.73 -30.38
CA SER A 826 -25.63 19.13 -31.71
C SER A 826 -24.47 19.28 -32.70
N LEU A 827 -23.23 18.98 -32.30
CA LEU A 827 -22.10 18.92 -33.24
C LEU A 827 -21.06 17.85 -32.86
N ILE A 828 -21.48 16.59 -32.72
CA ILE A 828 -20.59 15.43 -32.93
C ILE A 828 -21.40 14.35 -33.65
N ALA A 829 -21.22 14.27 -34.97
CA ALA A 829 -21.55 13.13 -35.82
C ALA A 829 -20.37 12.89 -36.76
#